data_AF-A0A2U2MYI6-F1
#
_entry.id   AF-A0A2U2MYI6-F1
#
_cell.length_a   1.000
_cell.length_b   1.000
_cell.length_c   1.000
_cell.angle_alpha   90.00
_cell.angle_beta   90.00
_cell.angle_gamma   90.00
#
_symmetry.space_group_name_H-M   'P 1'
#
loop_
_entity.id
_entity.type
_entity.pdbx_description
1 polymer ?
#
loop_
_entity_poly.entity_id
_entity_poly.type
_entity_poly.pdbx_seq_one_letter_code
_entity_poly.pdbx_strand_id
1 'polypeptide(L)'
;MTGNTKVWRAPLAGLASVAMIATMGVAASTANAAPTPGYDGVTITLNANGGKIDGKDSITVSDTEKTDSTGWKYYDGVFEDLYNAYGTDARLKWGANGTVNRYFSGWYTSPDAGGQAVDPNEPLQDGTTLYAHWSTDAVYSDESEEAVYLNTKGLVQYDTKQYGSAANTNGADGASNVIQSTSTGWSVRLQDGDQVAAWEAPTADVQDGRYFDGAQWSAAIASLQGGQSATPVTEPGTVVTFDTGTYALFKDGVQTSEKKFDVKRGDTLTSNEFQAVTLGSDHNLATAWSVTYGTGSKSEDFVFGTTALDATSNAATLKVLNGEKSTQYALHEQSQSASDDTVARSYFVKRGSSFKETFAKDAPDAPTRHNATFKGWYDLNADSTPVTTYKNKNFFTAQLISTENVPVSAWEQADATPYDFSTETTESGPAVVNIYAGYDAAAMYVTIELDPNYPGSQIQTVKIYEGKTVGEQLPSITRAGYTLKEWKSNQGSVLPLDWTVNFADPSYTTKIHNTRYVAQWTADSKYGVNGLLYNLARGYVTDVKDGQPLKNTGAPAKVYYQASSKKWFKQGDTAAPGTATFDFKLTRPAGYNEASWKQFNTTRDKVVKELIAELKLAKNANIKDVYDAVANRLSAEKADTFNQEFAGKLVANTQYPDVNYDDSNTHADEVTALTSKGIVKGYADGTFGYGAPVARVDFIVWIYRAAGSPKVDAQSSFSDVNATTVPNQEFRDAIAWAASEGITKGYADGTFAPYAPIARQDAVAFLYRASGEKYNESYADVKFADVTAGDSANHSEAVLWAAHYGIAKGYSGSVNRFGGLNIVVRQDAAAFLARTLDAGRLHRQVSDLTR
;
A
#
# COMPACT_ATOMS: atom_id res chain seq x y z
N MET A 1 -14.13 2.83 -58.74
CA MET A 1 -12.91 3.66 -58.54
C MET A 1 -12.23 3.11 -57.29
N THR A 2 -11.37 2.08 -57.39
CA THR A 2 -9.89 2.15 -57.57
C THR A 2 -9.20 2.93 -56.43
N GLY A 3 -8.25 2.44 -55.62
CA GLY A 3 -7.51 1.17 -55.50
C GLY A 3 -6.97 1.07 -54.05
N ASN A 4 -6.81 -0.12 -53.47
CA ASN A 4 -5.64 -1.01 -53.51
C ASN A 4 -4.33 -0.35 -53.02
N THR A 5 -3.83 -0.76 -51.83
CA THR A 5 -2.47 -1.32 -51.61
C THR A 5 -2.29 -1.83 -50.17
N LYS A 6 -2.15 -3.17 -50.06
CA LYS A 6 -1.25 -3.96 -49.19
C LYS A 6 -0.74 -3.33 -47.87
N VAL A 7 -1.03 -4.00 -46.74
CA VAL A 7 -0.10 -4.09 -45.61
C VAL A 7 0.23 -5.56 -45.37
N TRP A 8 1.53 -5.80 -45.27
CA TRP A 8 2.20 -7.09 -45.22
C TRP A 8 2.01 -7.80 -43.87
N ARG A 9 2.03 -9.13 -43.93
CA ARG A 9 2.31 -10.00 -42.79
C ARG A 9 3.83 -10.03 -42.57
N ALA A 10 4.27 -9.90 -41.33
CA ALA A 10 5.60 -10.29 -40.84
C ALA A 10 5.47 -10.75 -39.36
N PRO A 11 6.35 -11.64 -38.87
CA PRO A 11 6.02 -12.66 -37.86
C PRO A 11 6.30 -12.23 -36.42
N LEU A 12 5.54 -12.84 -35.51
CA LEU A 12 5.73 -12.82 -34.06
C LEU A 12 7.00 -13.59 -33.67
N ALA A 13 8.04 -12.88 -33.27
CA ALA A 13 9.07 -13.31 -32.31
C ALA A 13 9.70 -12.04 -31.74
N GLY A 14 9.62 -11.84 -30.42
CA GLY A 14 10.10 -10.62 -29.75
C GLY A 14 9.06 -9.81 -28.95
N LEU A 15 7.83 -10.31 -28.79
CA LEU A 15 6.87 -9.81 -27.78
C LEU A 15 6.76 -10.81 -26.64
N ALA A 16 7.84 -10.93 -25.87
CA ALA A 16 7.85 -11.54 -24.54
C ALA A 16 8.59 -10.64 -23.55
N SER A 17 8.28 -9.33 -23.55
CA SER A 17 8.59 -8.42 -22.42
C SER A 17 7.65 -7.21 -22.39
N VAL A 18 6.40 -7.35 -22.81
CA VAL A 18 5.38 -6.29 -22.68
C VAL A 18 4.01 -6.91 -22.38
N ALA A 19 3.89 -7.59 -21.23
CA ALA A 19 2.60 -7.94 -20.62
C ALA A 19 2.73 -8.41 -19.16
N MET A 20 3.48 -7.68 -18.32
CA MET A 20 3.22 -7.55 -16.89
C MET A 20 3.72 -6.18 -16.47
N ILE A 21 2.93 -5.14 -16.77
CA ILE A 21 3.04 -3.89 -16.00
C ILE A 21 2.55 -4.22 -14.60
N ALA A 22 3.47 -4.10 -13.66
CA ALA A 22 3.29 -4.24 -12.23
C ALA A 22 2.07 -3.46 -11.72
N THR A 23 0.95 -4.14 -11.47
CA THR A 23 0.08 -3.77 -10.34
C THR A 23 0.75 -4.25 -9.07
N MET A 24 1.76 -3.49 -8.65
CA MET A 24 2.17 -3.22 -7.27
C MET A 24 3.33 -2.20 -7.30
N GLY A 25 3.17 -1.14 -8.10
CA GLY A 25 3.88 0.11 -7.88
C GLY A 25 3.20 0.84 -6.72
N VAL A 26 3.58 0.46 -5.48
CA VAL A 26 3.48 1.39 -4.35
C VAL A 26 4.13 2.69 -4.80
N ALA A 27 3.42 3.80 -4.66
CA ALA A 27 3.95 5.13 -4.96
C ALA A 27 5.15 5.43 -4.05
N ALA A 28 6.35 5.06 -4.47
CA ALA A 28 7.59 5.56 -3.91
C ALA A 28 7.87 6.90 -4.59
N SER A 29 7.36 7.98 -4.01
CA SER A 29 7.78 9.33 -4.38
C SER A 29 8.57 9.97 -3.26
N THR A 30 9.78 10.37 -3.63
CA THR A 30 10.62 11.48 -3.15
C THR A 30 11.76 11.17 -2.16
N ALA A 31 12.95 11.07 -2.77
CA ALA A 31 14.16 11.85 -2.53
C ALA A 31 14.88 11.68 -1.20
N ASN A 32 16.19 11.50 -1.33
CA ASN A 32 17.06 10.85 -0.39
C ASN A 32 18.43 11.60 -0.58
N ALA A 33 19.19 12.00 0.49
CA ALA A 33 20.62 12.42 0.64
C ALA A 33 21.23 12.43 2.06
N ALA A 34 22.50 12.01 2.21
CA ALA A 34 23.03 11.13 3.30
C ALA A 34 23.88 11.72 4.45
N PRO A 35 24.09 10.98 5.56
CA PRO A 35 25.27 11.06 6.41
C PRO A 35 26.29 9.92 6.15
N THR A 36 27.56 10.12 6.51
CA THR A 36 28.60 9.05 6.61
C THR A 36 29.42 9.26 7.89
N PRO A 37 30.10 8.24 8.48
CA PRO A 37 30.39 6.90 7.96
C PRO A 37 29.74 5.74 8.74
N GLY A 38 29.27 4.75 7.98
CA GLY A 38 28.59 3.55 8.46
C GLY A 38 27.26 3.45 7.75
N TYR A 39 27.23 2.81 6.58
CA TYR A 39 25.97 2.39 6.01
C TYR A 39 25.38 1.38 6.98
N ASP A 40 24.21 1.66 7.57
CA ASP A 40 23.44 0.58 8.15
C ASP A 40 23.04 -0.30 6.98
N GLY A 41 23.54 -1.53 6.96
CA GLY A 41 23.24 -2.50 5.92
C GLY A 41 21.74 -2.72 5.81
N VAL A 42 21.29 -3.17 4.64
CA VAL A 42 19.89 -3.56 4.45
C VAL A 42 19.55 -4.61 5.49
N THR A 43 18.45 -4.45 6.21
CA THR A 43 17.97 -5.45 7.17
C THR A 43 16.62 -5.99 6.74
N ILE A 44 16.40 -7.26 6.98
CA ILE A 44 15.10 -7.91 6.76
C ILE A 44 14.69 -8.64 8.03
N THR A 45 13.39 -8.76 8.23
CA THR A 45 12.82 -9.57 9.31
C THR A 45 12.36 -10.91 8.74
N LEU A 46 12.93 -12.00 9.23
CA LEU A 46 12.51 -13.35 8.91
C LEU A 46 11.52 -13.81 9.97
N ASN A 47 10.30 -14.12 9.54
CA ASN A 47 9.22 -14.60 10.37
C ASN A 47 8.96 -16.07 10.07
N ALA A 48 8.92 -16.91 11.10
CA ALA A 48 8.75 -18.35 10.91
C ALA A 48 7.38 -18.73 10.29
N ASN A 49 6.39 -17.82 10.29
CA ASN A 49 5.01 -18.09 9.88
C ASN A 49 4.53 -19.46 10.39
N GLY A 50 4.71 -19.63 11.71
CA GLY A 50 4.56 -20.88 12.43
C GLY A 50 5.90 -21.58 12.75
N GLY A 51 5.95 -22.39 13.80
CA GLY A 51 7.23 -22.92 14.32
C GLY A 51 8.16 -21.81 14.85
N LYS A 52 9.47 -22.06 14.87
CA LYS A 52 10.51 -21.15 15.40
C LYS A 52 11.82 -21.26 14.62
N ILE A 53 12.48 -20.12 14.39
CA ILE A 53 13.86 -20.02 13.87
C ILE A 53 14.80 -19.97 15.09
N ASP A 54 15.60 -21.02 15.29
CA ASP A 54 16.53 -21.11 16.43
C ASP A 54 15.88 -20.77 17.80
N GLY A 55 14.61 -21.17 17.98
CA GLY A 55 13.84 -20.94 19.22
C GLY A 55 13.17 -19.57 19.34
N LYS A 56 13.28 -18.71 18.31
CA LYS A 56 12.59 -17.41 18.21
C LYS A 56 11.49 -17.45 17.15
N ASP A 57 10.47 -16.62 17.33
CA ASP A 57 9.33 -16.55 16.37
C ASP A 57 9.67 -15.70 15.14
N SER A 58 10.62 -14.77 15.29
CA SER A 58 11.24 -14.01 14.21
C SER A 58 12.70 -13.66 14.54
N ILE A 59 13.48 -13.36 13.52
CA ILE A 59 14.84 -12.81 13.63
C ILE A 59 15.05 -11.70 12.60
N THR A 60 15.89 -10.73 12.92
CA THR A 60 16.34 -9.72 11.95
C THR A 60 17.70 -10.16 11.42
N VAL A 61 17.84 -10.12 10.10
CA VAL A 61 19.09 -10.44 9.38
C VAL A 61 19.55 -9.17 8.70
N SER A 62 20.84 -8.85 8.85
CA SER A 62 21.47 -7.76 8.12
C SER A 62 22.19 -8.32 6.90
N ASP A 63 22.14 -7.55 5.83
CA ASP A 63 22.89 -7.79 4.62
C ASP A 63 24.38 -7.83 4.94
N THR A 64 25.09 -8.71 4.24
CA THR A 64 26.53 -8.87 4.46
C THR A 64 27.25 -7.74 3.76
N GLU A 65 28.13 -7.08 4.51
CA GLU A 65 28.98 -6.03 3.96
C GLU A 65 29.90 -6.63 2.89
N LYS A 66 29.62 -6.33 1.62
CA LYS A 66 30.45 -6.74 0.50
C LYS A 66 31.60 -5.77 0.35
N THR A 67 32.74 -6.31 -0.05
CA THR A 67 33.91 -5.51 -0.37
C THR A 67 34.22 -5.68 -1.85
N ASP A 68 34.24 -4.58 -2.60
CA ASP A 68 34.62 -4.63 -4.01
C ASP A 68 36.12 -4.97 -4.17
N SER A 69 36.55 -5.11 -5.43
CA SER A 69 37.96 -5.37 -5.76
C SER A 69 38.94 -4.29 -5.30
N THR A 70 38.46 -3.15 -4.81
CA THR A 70 39.27 -2.00 -4.40
C THR A 70 39.21 -1.71 -2.90
N GLY A 71 38.51 -2.55 -2.12
CA GLY A 71 38.49 -2.49 -0.65
C GLY A 71 37.34 -1.66 -0.07
N TRP A 72 36.40 -1.20 -0.90
CA TRP A 72 35.23 -0.45 -0.42
C TRP A 72 34.12 -1.38 0.01
N LYS A 73 33.54 -1.03 1.15
CA LYS A 73 32.46 -1.75 1.81
C LYS A 73 31.10 -1.19 1.39
N TYR A 74 30.20 -2.05 0.93
CA TYR A 74 28.84 -1.71 0.54
C TYR A 74 27.85 -2.82 0.92
N TYR A 75 26.57 -2.49 0.89
CA TYR A 75 25.46 -3.42 1.09
C TYR A 75 24.57 -3.28 -0.14
N ASP A 76 24.34 -4.37 -0.87
CA ASP A 76 23.57 -4.37 -2.11
C ASP A 76 22.11 -4.81 -1.89
N GLY A 77 21.76 -5.23 -0.68
CA GLY A 77 20.44 -5.74 -0.33
C GLY A 77 20.22 -7.17 -0.79
N VAL A 78 21.22 -7.83 -1.39
CA VAL A 78 21.14 -9.21 -1.84
C VAL A 78 21.62 -10.14 -0.73
N PHE A 79 20.70 -10.91 -0.16
CA PHE A 79 21.01 -11.86 0.89
C PHE A 79 21.41 -13.20 0.28
N GLU A 80 22.63 -13.27 -0.29
CA GLU A 80 23.13 -14.44 -1.03
C GLU A 80 22.99 -15.77 -0.24
N ASP A 81 23.14 -15.73 1.09
CA ASP A 81 23.05 -16.90 1.97
C ASP A 81 21.66 -17.08 2.62
N LEU A 82 20.60 -16.39 2.16
CA LEU A 82 19.31 -16.35 2.86
C LEU A 82 18.73 -17.75 3.14
N TYR A 83 18.68 -18.61 2.12
CA TYR A 83 18.11 -19.95 2.25
C TYR A 83 19.07 -20.90 2.98
N ASN A 84 20.38 -20.76 2.79
CA ASN A 84 21.41 -21.53 3.49
C ASN A 84 21.47 -21.24 4.99
N ALA A 85 21.48 -19.96 5.35
CA ALA A 85 21.62 -19.52 6.71
C ALA A 85 20.29 -19.61 7.46
N TYR A 86 19.12 -19.46 6.84
CA TYR A 86 17.88 -19.36 7.59
C TYR A 86 16.73 -20.20 7.03
N GLY A 87 16.81 -20.66 5.78
CA GLY A 87 15.81 -21.50 5.11
C GLY A 87 16.08 -23.01 5.16
N THR A 88 16.82 -23.52 6.15
CA THR A 88 17.04 -24.97 6.28
C THR A 88 16.04 -25.60 7.24
N ASP A 89 15.55 -26.80 6.91
CA ASP A 89 14.65 -27.60 7.76
C ASP A 89 15.20 -27.84 9.18
N ALA A 90 16.53 -27.79 9.35
CA ALA A 90 17.19 -27.99 10.64
C ALA A 90 17.10 -26.76 11.58
N ARG A 91 17.07 -25.54 11.04
CA ARG A 91 16.99 -24.27 11.81
C ARG A 91 15.54 -23.87 12.11
N LEU A 92 14.62 -24.34 11.29
CA LEU A 92 13.19 -24.08 11.36
C LEU A 92 12.47 -25.25 12.04
N LYS A 93 12.09 -25.08 13.32
CA LYS A 93 11.50 -26.14 14.15
C LYS A 93 10.06 -25.83 14.57
N TRP A 94 9.12 -26.73 14.27
CA TRP A 94 7.74 -26.60 14.77
C TRP A 94 7.57 -27.18 16.18
N GLY A 95 6.72 -26.53 17.00
CA GLY A 95 6.46 -26.86 18.40
C GLY A 95 5.93 -28.29 18.64
N ALA A 96 6.18 -28.79 19.86
CA ALA A 96 5.93 -30.17 20.29
C ALA A 96 4.46 -30.63 20.12
N ASN A 97 4.20 -31.46 19.09
CA ASN A 97 3.21 -32.54 19.06
C ASN A 97 3.27 -33.25 17.70
N GLY A 98 4.43 -33.87 17.42
CA GLY A 98 4.83 -34.36 16.10
C GLY A 98 3.84 -35.34 15.47
N THR A 99 2.94 -34.81 14.65
CA THR A 99 1.95 -35.62 13.93
C THR A 99 2.04 -35.43 12.42
N VAL A 100 2.75 -34.40 11.92
CA VAL A 100 2.94 -34.10 10.49
C VAL A 100 4.38 -33.57 10.30
N ASN A 101 5.19 -34.14 9.39
CA ASN A 101 6.42 -33.45 8.99
C ASN A 101 6.03 -32.30 8.05
N ARG A 102 6.68 -31.16 8.17
CA ARG A 102 6.53 -30.07 7.21
C ARG A 102 7.92 -29.64 6.79
N TYR A 103 8.10 -29.37 5.51
CA TYR A 103 9.38 -28.99 4.94
C TYR A 103 9.31 -27.53 4.50
N PHE A 104 10.39 -26.81 4.73
CA PHE A 104 10.50 -25.42 4.29
C PHE A 104 10.40 -25.36 2.76
N SER A 105 9.50 -24.51 2.27
CA SER A 105 9.21 -24.32 0.84
C SER A 105 9.63 -22.94 0.33
N GLY A 106 10.24 -22.11 1.18
CA GLY A 106 10.82 -20.84 0.78
C GLY A 106 10.40 -19.65 1.63
N TRP A 107 11.00 -18.50 1.32
CA TRP A 107 10.70 -17.22 1.94
C TRP A 107 9.75 -16.43 1.05
N TYR A 108 8.69 -15.88 1.62
CA TYR A 108 7.62 -15.19 0.89
C TYR A 108 7.36 -13.82 1.48
N THR A 109 6.88 -12.88 0.68
CA THR A 109 6.54 -11.52 1.14
C THR A 109 5.16 -11.42 1.79
N SER A 110 4.38 -12.50 1.76
CA SER A 110 3.05 -12.63 2.36
C SER A 110 3.02 -13.82 3.31
N PRO A 111 2.30 -13.76 4.45
CA PRO A 111 2.07 -14.92 5.31
C PRO A 111 0.96 -15.86 4.80
N ASP A 112 0.13 -15.38 3.88
CA ASP A 112 -1.00 -16.12 3.32
C ASP A 112 -0.59 -16.88 2.04
N ALA A 113 -1.23 -18.03 1.80
CA ALA A 113 -1.05 -18.84 0.60
C ALA A 113 -1.39 -18.08 -0.69
N GLY A 114 -0.66 -18.37 -1.78
CA GLY A 114 -0.76 -17.68 -3.06
C GLY A 114 0.27 -16.56 -3.26
N GLY A 115 1.31 -16.54 -2.42
CA GLY A 115 2.45 -15.63 -2.55
C GLY A 115 3.47 -16.10 -3.59
N GLN A 116 4.40 -15.21 -3.96
CA GLN A 116 5.57 -15.54 -4.80
C GLN A 116 6.80 -15.73 -3.92
N ALA A 117 7.58 -16.77 -4.19
CA ALA A 117 8.83 -17.04 -3.50
C ALA A 117 9.86 -15.94 -3.80
N VAL A 118 10.60 -15.52 -2.78
CA VAL A 118 11.66 -14.52 -2.90
C VAL A 118 12.88 -15.15 -3.55
N ASP A 119 13.29 -14.59 -4.69
CA ASP A 119 14.56 -14.91 -5.35
C ASP A 119 15.72 -14.46 -4.45
N PRO A 120 16.65 -15.37 -4.06
CA PRO A 120 17.78 -15.01 -3.19
C PRO A 120 18.76 -14.03 -3.84
N ASN A 121 18.73 -13.89 -5.17
CA ASN A 121 19.54 -12.92 -5.90
C ASN A 121 18.82 -11.60 -6.15
N GLU A 122 17.51 -11.55 -5.91
CA GLU A 122 16.78 -10.30 -6.00
C GLU A 122 17.03 -9.47 -4.75
N PRO A 123 17.53 -8.25 -4.91
CA PRO A 123 17.85 -7.41 -3.78
C PRO A 123 16.59 -6.91 -3.07
N LEU A 124 16.58 -7.06 -1.74
CA LEU A 124 15.45 -6.72 -0.89
C LEU A 124 15.53 -5.28 -0.39
N GLN A 125 14.37 -4.71 -0.06
CA GLN A 125 14.29 -3.41 0.59
C GLN A 125 14.52 -3.54 2.09
N ASP A 126 15.14 -2.53 2.70
CA ASP A 126 15.35 -2.54 4.15
C ASP A 126 14.01 -2.47 4.90
N GLY A 127 13.88 -3.27 5.95
CA GLY A 127 12.65 -3.46 6.72
C GLY A 127 11.69 -4.51 6.14
N THR A 128 12.02 -5.13 5.00
CA THR A 128 11.18 -6.18 4.40
C THR A 128 10.97 -7.31 5.40
N THR A 129 9.72 -7.75 5.60
CA THR A 129 9.41 -8.95 6.38
C THR A 129 9.14 -10.10 5.44
N LEU A 130 9.87 -11.20 5.64
CA LEU A 130 9.68 -12.45 4.92
C LEU A 130 9.05 -13.48 5.83
N TYR A 131 8.19 -14.31 5.27
CA TYR A 131 7.43 -15.36 5.94
C TYR A 131 7.90 -16.71 5.41
N ALA A 132 8.25 -17.63 6.32
CA ALA A 132 8.61 -18.99 5.93
C ALA A 132 7.35 -19.77 5.56
N HIS A 133 7.28 -20.32 4.35
CA HIS A 133 6.17 -21.18 3.94
C HIS A 133 6.55 -22.65 4.05
N TRP A 134 5.53 -23.51 4.21
CA TRP A 134 5.73 -24.91 4.53
C TRP A 134 4.96 -25.84 3.58
N SER A 135 5.69 -26.73 2.91
CA SER A 135 5.12 -27.92 2.27
C SER A 135 4.70 -28.93 3.35
N THR A 136 3.52 -29.53 3.22
CA THR A 136 2.97 -30.47 4.22
C THR A 136 3.17 -31.93 3.80
N ASP A 137 3.76 -32.79 4.66
CA ASP A 137 3.59 -34.26 4.53
C ASP A 137 2.09 -34.56 4.68
N ALA A 138 1.53 -35.29 3.73
CA ALA A 138 0.15 -35.76 3.79
C ALA A 138 -0.05 -36.72 4.98
N VAL A 139 -0.57 -36.23 6.10
CA VAL A 139 -1.08 -37.11 7.16
C VAL A 139 -2.53 -37.45 6.81
N TYR A 140 -2.64 -38.43 5.91
CA TYR A 140 -3.85 -39.18 5.53
C TYR A 140 -4.93 -38.47 4.70
N SER A 141 -4.60 -37.98 3.50
CA SER A 141 -5.41 -38.14 2.27
C SER A 141 -4.66 -37.58 1.05
N ASP A 142 -4.62 -38.38 -0.03
CA ASP A 142 -4.04 -38.19 -1.38
C ASP A 142 -2.71 -37.41 -1.57
N GLU A 143 -1.63 -38.20 -1.61
CA GLU A 143 -0.21 -37.86 -1.79
C GLU A 143 0.18 -37.18 -3.13
N SER A 144 -0.51 -36.13 -3.59
CA SER A 144 -0.10 -35.43 -4.82
C SER A 144 0.46 -34.02 -4.61
N GLU A 145 0.16 -33.28 -3.55
CA GLU A 145 0.28 -31.81 -3.57
C GLU A 145 1.62 -31.23 -3.05
N GLU A 146 2.65 -32.03 -2.82
CA GLU A 146 3.86 -31.58 -2.08
C GLU A 146 4.83 -30.70 -2.91
N ALA A 147 4.84 -30.88 -4.24
CA ALA A 147 5.74 -30.19 -5.14
C ALA A 147 5.22 -30.13 -6.58
N VAL A 148 5.70 -29.17 -7.35
CA VAL A 148 5.56 -29.16 -8.81
C VAL A 148 6.75 -29.86 -9.44
N TYR A 149 6.47 -30.79 -10.36
CA TYR A 149 7.52 -31.51 -11.08
C TYR A 149 7.72 -30.94 -12.50
N LEU A 150 8.87 -30.31 -12.72
CA LEU A 150 9.32 -29.81 -14.01
C LEU A 150 10.14 -30.90 -14.72
N ASN A 151 9.47 -31.69 -15.55
CA ASN A 151 10.05 -32.83 -16.25
C ASN A 151 10.87 -32.36 -17.46
N THR A 152 12.17 -32.14 -17.26
CA THR A 152 13.05 -31.61 -18.32
C THR A 152 13.41 -32.63 -19.39
N LYS A 153 13.33 -33.94 -19.07
CA LYS A 153 13.79 -35.03 -19.95
C LYS A 153 15.22 -34.85 -20.47
N GLY A 154 16.05 -34.09 -19.74
CA GLY A 154 17.42 -33.75 -20.17
C GLY A 154 17.50 -32.72 -21.31
N LEU A 155 16.43 -31.97 -21.59
CA LEU A 155 16.39 -30.96 -22.65
C LEU A 155 16.75 -29.56 -22.15
N VAL A 156 16.43 -29.24 -20.89
CA VAL A 156 16.65 -27.92 -20.28
C VAL A 156 17.34 -28.04 -18.92
N GLN A 157 18.19 -27.07 -18.60
CA GLN A 157 18.97 -26.96 -17.37
C GLN A 157 18.55 -25.70 -16.63
N TYR A 158 18.69 -25.80 -15.32
CA TYR A 158 18.61 -24.65 -14.43
C TYR A 158 19.89 -23.82 -14.57
N ASP A 159 19.79 -22.50 -14.47
CA ASP A 159 20.98 -21.65 -14.50
C ASP A 159 21.77 -21.79 -13.19
N THR A 160 22.71 -22.73 -13.20
CA THR A 160 23.61 -22.97 -12.05
C THR A 160 24.70 -21.90 -11.90
N LYS A 161 24.85 -20.96 -12.85
CA LYS A 161 25.86 -19.89 -12.75
C LYS A 161 25.38 -18.75 -11.86
N GLN A 162 24.06 -18.51 -11.83
CA GLN A 162 23.47 -17.43 -11.03
C GLN A 162 23.39 -17.77 -9.52
N TYR A 163 23.37 -19.07 -9.17
CA TYR A 163 23.11 -19.55 -7.80
C TYR A 163 24.27 -20.39 -7.19
N GLY A 164 25.45 -20.32 -7.81
CA GLY A 164 26.66 -21.04 -7.34
C GLY A 164 26.78 -22.47 -7.89
N SER A 165 28.00 -22.82 -8.33
CA SER A 165 28.34 -23.90 -9.26
C SER A 165 27.76 -25.31 -9.02
N ALA A 166 27.56 -26.02 -10.14
CA ALA A 166 27.01 -27.36 -10.35
C ALA A 166 27.66 -28.59 -9.63
N ALA A 167 28.37 -28.42 -8.51
CA ALA A 167 29.10 -29.52 -7.86
C ALA A 167 28.83 -29.72 -6.36
N ASN A 168 27.97 -28.91 -5.74
CA ASN A 168 27.62 -29.10 -4.34
C ASN A 168 26.10 -29.30 -4.22
N THR A 169 25.68 -30.43 -3.65
CA THR A 169 24.28 -30.70 -3.30
C THR A 169 23.72 -29.71 -2.27
N ASN A 170 24.59 -28.82 -1.75
CA ASN A 170 24.26 -27.62 -1.02
C ASN A 170 24.73 -26.41 -1.85
N GLY A 171 23.84 -25.80 -2.62
CA GLY A 171 24.14 -24.59 -3.41
C GLY A 171 24.67 -23.46 -2.52
N ALA A 172 25.35 -22.46 -3.11
CA ALA A 172 25.90 -21.32 -2.36
C ALA A 172 24.80 -20.44 -1.73
N ASP A 173 23.55 -20.61 -2.17
CA ASP A 173 22.37 -19.91 -1.69
C ASP A 173 21.45 -20.77 -0.79
N GLY A 174 21.48 -22.10 -0.91
CA GLY A 174 20.68 -23.04 -0.14
C GLY A 174 19.30 -23.33 -0.69
N ALA A 175 18.99 -22.84 -1.89
CA ALA A 175 17.73 -23.09 -2.58
C ALA A 175 17.51 -24.60 -2.86
N SER A 176 18.57 -25.43 -2.81
CA SER A 176 18.48 -26.88 -3.03
C SER A 176 17.58 -27.64 -2.04
N ASN A 177 17.23 -27.04 -0.90
CA ASN A 177 16.27 -27.62 0.05
C ASN A 177 14.81 -27.37 -0.37
N VAL A 178 14.57 -26.36 -1.20
CA VAL A 178 13.26 -26.02 -1.77
C VAL A 178 13.11 -26.58 -3.20
N ILE A 179 14.21 -26.53 -3.97
CA ILE A 179 14.31 -27.00 -5.35
C ILE A 179 15.22 -28.22 -5.40
N GLN A 180 14.70 -29.37 -5.83
CA GLN A 180 15.45 -30.63 -5.89
C GLN A 180 15.62 -31.12 -7.32
N SER A 181 16.87 -31.37 -7.73
CA SER A 181 17.17 -32.00 -9.02
C SER A 181 16.98 -33.51 -8.94
N THR A 182 16.34 -34.10 -9.95
CA THR A 182 16.30 -35.55 -10.17
C THR A 182 17.01 -35.91 -11.48
N SER A 183 17.11 -37.20 -11.80
CA SER A 183 17.72 -37.67 -13.05
C SER A 183 16.94 -37.28 -14.32
N THR A 184 15.70 -36.80 -14.21
CA THR A 184 14.84 -36.49 -15.38
C THR A 184 14.13 -35.13 -15.29
N GLY A 185 14.35 -34.35 -14.22
CA GLY A 185 13.66 -33.08 -14.01
C GLY A 185 13.99 -32.42 -12.68
N TRP A 186 13.23 -31.37 -12.35
CA TRP A 186 13.35 -30.58 -11.13
C TRP A 186 12.04 -30.61 -10.35
N SER A 187 12.12 -30.63 -9.03
CA SER A 187 10.97 -30.61 -8.12
C SER A 187 11.01 -29.34 -7.29
N VAL A 188 9.97 -28.52 -7.37
CA VAL A 188 9.83 -27.28 -6.59
C VAL A 188 8.80 -27.52 -5.49
N ARG A 189 9.22 -27.48 -4.22
CA ARG A 189 8.33 -27.64 -3.06
C ARG A 189 7.51 -26.38 -2.85
N LEU A 190 6.22 -26.53 -2.63
CA LEU A 190 5.30 -25.40 -2.41
C LEU A 190 4.41 -25.68 -1.20
N GLN A 191 3.93 -24.61 -0.55
CA GLN A 191 2.79 -24.70 0.35
C GLN A 191 1.50 -24.81 -0.48
N ASP A 192 0.45 -25.42 0.09
CA ASP A 192 -0.86 -25.45 -0.55
C ASP A 192 -1.32 -24.03 -0.93
N GLY A 193 -1.75 -23.88 -2.18
CA GLY A 193 -2.16 -22.61 -2.79
C GLY A 193 -1.03 -21.77 -3.41
N ASP A 194 0.24 -22.01 -3.09
CA ASP A 194 1.37 -21.28 -3.69
C ASP A 194 1.60 -21.68 -5.15
N GLN A 195 2.24 -20.78 -5.90
CA GLN A 195 2.55 -20.95 -7.31
C GLN A 195 4.06 -20.89 -7.54
N VAL A 196 4.54 -21.61 -8.54
CA VAL A 196 5.97 -21.60 -8.93
C VAL A 196 6.39 -20.20 -9.38
N ALA A 197 7.44 -19.66 -8.77
CA ALA A 197 8.05 -18.41 -9.19
C ALA A 197 8.92 -18.61 -10.44
N ALA A 198 9.08 -17.56 -11.24
CA ALA A 198 9.79 -17.65 -12.53
C ALA A 198 11.25 -18.09 -12.36
N TRP A 199 11.92 -17.61 -11.30
CA TRP A 199 13.32 -17.95 -11.00
C TRP A 199 13.51 -19.41 -10.58
N GLU A 200 12.46 -20.08 -10.08
CA GLU A 200 12.50 -21.48 -9.64
C GLU A 200 12.42 -22.47 -10.82
N ALA A 201 12.17 -21.98 -12.04
CA ALA A 201 12.06 -22.81 -13.23
C ALA A 201 13.38 -22.86 -14.04
N PRO A 202 13.71 -23.99 -14.70
CA PRO A 202 14.81 -24.07 -15.66
C PRO A 202 14.68 -23.05 -16.81
N THR A 203 15.79 -22.47 -17.24
CA THR A 203 15.80 -21.33 -18.18
C THR A 203 16.62 -21.55 -19.45
N ALA A 204 17.50 -22.56 -19.49
CA ALA A 204 18.44 -22.74 -20.60
C ALA A 204 18.40 -24.15 -21.19
N ASP A 205 18.80 -24.30 -22.45
CA ASP A 205 18.96 -25.59 -23.11
C ASP A 205 20.14 -26.39 -22.51
N VAL A 206 19.97 -27.71 -22.38
CA VAL A 206 21.06 -28.66 -22.04
C VAL A 206 21.71 -29.21 -23.30
N GLN A 207 20.91 -29.37 -24.35
CA GLN A 207 21.30 -30.09 -25.56
C GLN A 207 21.42 -29.13 -26.74
N ASP A 208 22.65 -28.98 -27.25
CA ASP A 208 22.93 -28.26 -28.49
C ASP A 208 21.95 -28.63 -29.62
N GLY A 209 21.40 -27.63 -30.30
CA GLY A 209 20.47 -27.82 -31.42
C GLY A 209 19.03 -28.12 -31.00
N ARG A 210 18.70 -27.94 -29.72
CA ARG A 210 17.34 -27.70 -29.23
C ARG A 210 17.22 -26.22 -28.88
N TYR A 211 16.03 -25.67 -29.03
CA TYR A 211 15.72 -24.31 -28.61
C TYR A 211 14.59 -24.33 -27.60
N PHE A 212 14.85 -23.70 -26.47
CA PHE A 212 13.91 -23.39 -25.42
C PHE A 212 14.03 -21.89 -25.09
N ASP A 213 12.93 -21.16 -25.23
CA ASP A 213 12.89 -19.71 -25.01
C ASP A 213 12.77 -19.31 -23.52
N GLY A 214 12.98 -20.26 -22.60
CA GLY A 214 12.81 -20.05 -21.16
C GLY A 214 11.35 -20.04 -20.68
N ALA A 215 10.38 -19.76 -21.55
CA ALA A 215 8.99 -19.52 -21.20
C ALA A 215 8.02 -20.61 -21.67
N GLN A 216 8.44 -21.42 -22.65
CA GLN A 216 7.57 -22.41 -23.30
C GLN A 216 7.51 -23.74 -22.53
N TRP A 217 6.45 -23.89 -21.74
CA TRP A 217 6.15 -25.12 -21.01
C TRP A 217 4.79 -25.68 -21.42
N SER A 218 4.56 -26.98 -21.20
CA SER A 218 3.27 -27.63 -21.50
C SER A 218 2.09 -27.08 -20.68
N ALA A 219 2.38 -26.28 -19.66
CA ALA A 219 1.45 -25.50 -18.85
C ALA A 219 2.17 -24.22 -18.38
N ALA A 220 1.43 -23.15 -18.07
CA ALA A 220 2.02 -21.89 -17.63
C ALA A 220 2.67 -22.05 -16.25
N ILE A 221 4.00 -21.90 -16.17
CA ILE A 221 4.78 -22.09 -14.94
C ILE A 221 4.21 -21.31 -13.76
N ALA A 222 3.94 -20.01 -13.94
CA ALA A 222 3.42 -19.14 -12.90
C ALA A 222 2.02 -19.51 -12.38
N SER A 223 1.35 -20.50 -12.98
CA SER A 223 0.07 -21.03 -12.52
C SER A 223 0.16 -22.42 -11.89
N LEU A 224 1.35 -23.05 -11.92
CA LEU A 224 1.54 -24.40 -11.42
C LEU A 224 1.50 -24.43 -9.90
N GLN A 225 0.73 -25.37 -9.37
CA GLN A 225 0.59 -25.65 -7.95
C GLN A 225 0.98 -27.10 -7.65
N GLY A 226 1.21 -27.41 -6.38
CA GLY A 226 1.61 -28.74 -5.91
C GLY A 226 0.86 -29.90 -6.58
N GLY A 227 1.60 -30.93 -6.98
CA GLY A 227 1.07 -32.12 -7.66
C GLY A 227 0.89 -32.02 -9.16
N GLN A 228 1.15 -30.83 -9.71
CA GLN A 228 1.17 -30.64 -11.15
C GLN A 228 2.55 -30.92 -11.73
N SER A 229 2.58 -31.13 -13.04
CA SER A 229 3.83 -31.31 -13.77
C SER A 229 3.79 -30.57 -15.09
N ALA A 230 4.94 -30.06 -15.51
CA ALA A 230 5.13 -29.47 -16.82
C ALA A 230 6.37 -30.03 -17.50
N THR A 231 6.31 -30.17 -18.83
CA THR A 231 7.43 -30.56 -19.69
C THR A 231 7.83 -29.33 -20.52
N PRO A 232 9.12 -29.03 -20.72
CA PRO A 232 9.53 -27.94 -21.59
C PRO A 232 9.06 -28.25 -23.01
N VAL A 233 8.50 -27.25 -23.67
CA VAL A 233 8.19 -27.28 -25.09
C VAL A 233 9.44 -26.78 -25.79
N THR A 234 10.16 -27.72 -26.40
CA THR A 234 11.39 -27.41 -27.14
C THR A 234 11.19 -27.68 -28.62
N GLU A 235 11.80 -26.83 -29.42
CA GLU A 235 11.80 -26.96 -30.88
C GLU A 235 13.19 -27.35 -31.39
N PRO A 236 13.33 -27.84 -32.63
CA PRO A 236 14.63 -27.97 -33.27
C PRO A 236 15.31 -26.60 -33.38
N GLY A 237 16.46 -26.46 -32.74
CA GLY A 237 17.28 -25.25 -32.75
C GLY A 237 18.37 -25.28 -33.83
N THR A 238 18.94 -24.10 -34.06
CA THR A 238 20.17 -23.87 -34.80
C THR A 238 21.23 -23.43 -33.80
N VAL A 239 22.32 -24.19 -33.71
CA VAL A 239 23.51 -23.76 -32.96
C VAL A 239 24.20 -22.66 -33.76
N VAL A 240 24.12 -21.42 -33.30
CA VAL A 240 24.84 -20.29 -33.91
C VAL A 240 26.22 -20.20 -33.27
N THR A 241 27.27 -20.21 -34.10
CA THR A 241 28.65 -20.01 -33.69
C THR A 241 29.19 -18.71 -34.28
N PHE A 242 29.74 -17.83 -33.45
CA PHE A 242 30.44 -16.63 -33.90
C PHE A 242 31.91 -16.92 -34.21
N ASP A 243 32.29 -16.79 -35.49
CA ASP A 243 33.68 -16.67 -35.95
C ASP A 243 34.06 -15.18 -36.01
N THR A 244 34.45 -14.65 -34.85
CA THR A 244 34.78 -13.22 -34.70
C THR A 244 36.20 -12.87 -35.13
N GLY A 245 37.06 -13.84 -35.47
CA GLY A 245 38.48 -13.59 -35.73
C GLY A 245 39.16 -12.82 -34.58
N THR A 246 39.65 -11.62 -34.88
CA THR A 246 40.30 -10.71 -33.91
C THR A 246 39.33 -9.83 -33.12
N TYR A 247 38.03 -9.89 -33.42
CA TYR A 247 37.01 -9.12 -32.71
C TYR A 247 36.65 -9.82 -31.39
N ALA A 248 36.54 -9.03 -30.32
CA ALA A 248 35.95 -9.46 -29.06
C ALA A 248 34.43 -9.41 -29.17
N LEU A 249 33.74 -10.39 -28.57
CA LEU A 249 32.29 -10.48 -28.58
C LEU A 249 31.74 -9.88 -27.29
N PHE A 250 30.70 -9.08 -27.42
CA PHE A 250 29.94 -8.49 -26.33
C PHE A 250 28.50 -8.97 -26.43
N LYS A 251 27.93 -9.38 -25.30
CA LYS A 251 26.53 -9.73 -25.13
C LYS A 251 25.92 -8.77 -24.11
N ASP A 252 24.89 -8.01 -24.50
CA ASP A 252 24.22 -7.00 -23.66
C ASP A 252 25.21 -5.99 -23.01
N GLY A 253 26.24 -5.63 -23.76
CA GLY A 253 27.30 -4.72 -23.33
C GLY A 253 28.39 -5.36 -22.45
N VAL A 254 28.28 -6.64 -22.10
CA VAL A 254 29.30 -7.37 -21.33
C VAL A 254 30.16 -8.22 -22.27
N GLN A 255 31.49 -8.11 -22.15
CA GLN A 255 32.38 -8.94 -22.95
C GLN A 255 32.21 -10.42 -22.57
N THR A 256 31.98 -11.29 -23.55
CA THR A 256 31.77 -12.72 -23.32
C THR A 256 32.75 -13.59 -24.11
N SER A 257 33.14 -14.70 -23.51
CA SER A 257 33.87 -15.79 -24.19
C SER A 257 32.92 -16.81 -24.83
N GLU A 258 31.62 -16.71 -24.56
CA GLU A 258 30.58 -17.56 -25.12
C GLU A 258 30.35 -17.19 -26.58
N LYS A 259 30.94 -17.99 -27.47
CA LYS A 259 30.81 -17.80 -28.93
C LYS A 259 29.71 -18.63 -29.55
N LYS A 260 28.92 -19.34 -28.75
CA LYS A 260 27.89 -20.27 -29.22
C LYS A 260 26.62 -20.13 -28.42
N PHE A 261 25.49 -20.19 -29.09
CA PHE A 261 24.17 -20.16 -28.48
C PHE A 261 23.17 -20.84 -29.41
N ASP A 262 22.08 -21.36 -28.84
CA ASP A 262 20.99 -21.95 -29.60
C ASP A 262 19.90 -20.91 -29.88
N VAL A 263 19.36 -20.94 -31.09
CA VAL A 263 18.18 -20.16 -31.49
C VAL A 263 17.21 -21.02 -32.25
N LYS A 264 15.95 -20.60 -32.29
CA LYS A 264 14.93 -21.26 -33.10
C LYS A 264 15.31 -21.24 -34.57
N ARG A 265 15.08 -22.36 -35.25
CA ARG A 265 15.28 -22.47 -36.71
C ARG A 265 14.36 -21.53 -37.45
N GLY A 266 14.90 -20.79 -38.42
CA GLY A 266 14.11 -19.84 -39.21
C GLY A 266 14.04 -18.43 -38.63
N ASP A 267 14.58 -18.20 -37.43
CA ASP A 267 14.49 -16.89 -36.78
C ASP A 267 15.54 -15.90 -37.31
N THR A 268 15.22 -14.62 -37.18
CA THR A 268 16.15 -13.51 -37.39
C THR A 268 16.87 -13.18 -36.09
N LEU A 269 18.18 -12.99 -36.13
CA LEU A 269 18.94 -12.49 -34.98
C LEU A 269 18.87 -10.97 -34.93
N THR A 270 18.81 -10.37 -33.75
CA THR A 270 18.87 -8.91 -33.60
C THR A 270 20.26 -8.45 -33.18
N SER A 271 20.68 -7.28 -33.66
CA SER A 271 21.99 -6.68 -33.31
C SER A 271 22.02 -6.05 -31.92
N ASN A 272 20.88 -6.05 -31.23
CA ASN A 272 20.74 -5.38 -29.95
C ASN A 272 21.39 -6.18 -28.81
N GLU A 273 21.50 -7.50 -28.99
CA GLU A 273 22.03 -8.43 -27.98
C GLU A 273 23.52 -8.67 -28.17
N PHE A 274 24.01 -8.81 -29.42
CA PHE A 274 25.40 -9.18 -29.70
C PHE A 274 26.14 -8.14 -30.55
N GLN A 275 27.36 -7.79 -30.11
CA GLN A 275 28.27 -6.92 -30.86
C GLN A 275 29.66 -7.55 -30.95
N ALA A 276 30.32 -7.45 -32.10
CA ALA A 276 31.72 -7.83 -32.23
C ALA A 276 32.57 -6.60 -32.50
N VAL A 277 33.62 -6.39 -31.69
CA VAL A 277 34.42 -5.16 -31.72
C VAL A 277 35.92 -5.44 -31.56
N THR A 278 36.77 -4.69 -32.26
CA THR A 278 38.22 -4.70 -31.99
C THR A 278 38.58 -3.83 -30.80
N LEU A 279 39.32 -4.37 -29.82
CA LEU A 279 39.72 -3.65 -28.59
C LEU A 279 40.97 -2.75 -28.76
N GLY A 280 41.20 -2.21 -29.97
CA GLY A 280 42.31 -1.31 -30.27
C GLY A 280 42.04 0.15 -29.87
N SER A 281 42.98 1.06 -30.18
CA SER A 281 42.84 2.50 -29.89
C SER A 281 41.68 3.18 -30.64
N ASP A 282 41.28 2.61 -31.78
CA ASP A 282 40.03 2.91 -32.46
C ASP A 282 39.22 1.60 -32.47
N HIS A 283 38.04 1.61 -31.85
CA HIS A 283 37.13 0.47 -31.84
C HIS A 283 36.44 0.34 -33.19
N ASN A 284 36.61 -0.80 -33.88
CA ASN A 284 35.84 -1.11 -35.08
C ASN A 284 34.70 -2.07 -34.73
N LEU A 285 33.47 -1.64 -34.95
CA LEU A 285 32.26 -2.45 -34.79
C LEU A 285 32.03 -3.25 -36.07
N ALA A 286 31.78 -4.56 -35.95
CA ALA A 286 31.44 -5.41 -37.08
C ALA A 286 30.08 -5.02 -37.67
N THR A 287 30.08 -4.41 -38.86
CA THR A 287 28.86 -3.98 -39.56
C THR A 287 28.48 -4.87 -40.75
N ALA A 288 29.37 -5.79 -41.14
CA ALA A 288 29.11 -6.76 -42.19
C ALA A 288 29.44 -8.19 -41.72
N TRP A 289 28.49 -9.09 -41.88
CA TRP A 289 28.58 -10.48 -41.47
C TRP A 289 28.27 -11.41 -42.64
N SER A 290 28.82 -12.61 -42.59
CA SER A 290 28.44 -13.69 -43.48
C SER A 290 28.03 -14.91 -42.68
N VAL A 291 26.98 -15.62 -43.10
CA VAL A 291 26.55 -16.88 -42.50
C VAL A 291 27.00 -18.05 -43.37
N THR A 292 27.38 -19.16 -42.72
CA THR A 292 27.61 -20.47 -43.35
C THR A 292 26.85 -21.53 -42.57
N TYR A 293 26.04 -22.34 -43.25
CA TYR A 293 25.24 -23.38 -42.59
C TYR A 293 25.89 -24.76 -42.69
N GLY A 294 25.85 -25.52 -41.58
CA GLY A 294 26.40 -26.87 -41.49
C GLY A 294 27.90 -26.96 -41.80
N THR A 295 28.32 -28.03 -42.48
CA THR A 295 29.71 -28.23 -42.94
C THR A 295 29.96 -27.71 -44.37
N GLY A 296 29.00 -26.97 -44.93
CA GLY A 296 29.06 -26.47 -46.30
C GLY A 296 30.11 -25.37 -46.50
N SER A 297 30.60 -25.21 -47.73
CA SER A 297 31.58 -24.17 -48.10
C SER A 297 30.96 -22.89 -48.69
N LYS A 298 29.62 -22.81 -48.74
CA LYS A 298 28.91 -21.64 -49.29
C LYS A 298 28.55 -20.70 -48.15
N SER A 299 28.99 -19.46 -48.27
CA SER A 299 28.66 -18.37 -47.35
C SER A 299 27.79 -17.34 -48.07
N GLU A 300 26.84 -16.77 -47.36
CA GLU A 300 25.96 -15.71 -47.84
C GLU A 300 26.00 -14.51 -46.89
N ASP A 301 25.62 -13.33 -47.40
CA ASP A 301 25.59 -12.10 -46.60
C ASP A 301 24.53 -12.21 -45.50
N PHE A 302 24.90 -11.81 -44.29
CA PHE A 302 24.03 -11.84 -43.12
C PHE A 302 23.87 -10.42 -42.55
N VAL A 303 22.63 -9.99 -42.39
CA VAL A 303 22.27 -8.69 -41.85
C VAL A 303 21.32 -8.90 -40.68
N PHE A 304 21.75 -8.49 -39.49
CA PHE A 304 20.91 -8.55 -38.28
C PHE A 304 19.57 -7.85 -38.49
N GLY A 305 18.51 -8.41 -37.91
CA GLY A 305 17.14 -7.94 -38.01
C GLY A 305 16.46 -8.17 -39.36
N THR A 306 17.17 -8.69 -40.37
CA THR A 306 16.61 -8.86 -41.73
C THR A 306 16.85 -10.25 -42.33
N THR A 307 18.04 -10.83 -42.15
CA THR A 307 18.35 -12.19 -42.61
C THR A 307 17.85 -13.21 -41.60
N ALA A 308 16.89 -14.04 -42.01
CA ALA A 308 16.46 -15.21 -41.25
C ALA A 308 17.47 -16.36 -41.40
N LEU A 309 17.73 -17.09 -40.32
CA LEU A 309 18.53 -18.31 -40.38
C LEU A 309 17.81 -19.40 -41.19
N ASP A 310 18.56 -20.28 -41.85
CA ASP A 310 17.98 -21.41 -42.58
C ASP A 310 17.19 -22.33 -41.64
N ALA A 311 15.88 -22.44 -41.89
CA ALA A 311 14.96 -23.25 -41.11
C ALA A 311 15.25 -24.76 -41.13
N THR A 312 16.07 -25.23 -42.05
CA THR A 312 16.43 -26.66 -42.19
C THR A 312 17.77 -27.02 -41.56
N SER A 313 18.61 -26.02 -41.30
CA SER A 313 19.97 -26.21 -40.79
C SER A 313 20.00 -26.25 -39.26
N ASN A 314 20.80 -27.15 -38.69
CA ASN A 314 20.98 -27.28 -37.24
C ASN A 314 22.21 -26.53 -36.70
N ALA A 315 23.01 -25.94 -37.57
CA ALA A 315 24.19 -25.18 -37.22
C ALA A 315 24.40 -24.04 -38.21
N ALA A 316 24.78 -22.88 -37.70
CA ALA A 316 25.14 -21.70 -38.47
C ALA A 316 26.43 -21.09 -37.90
N THR A 317 27.35 -20.69 -38.76
CA THR A 317 28.56 -19.95 -38.37
C THR A 317 28.46 -18.53 -38.91
N LEU A 318 28.43 -17.54 -38.04
CA LEU A 318 28.45 -16.12 -38.37
C LEU A 318 29.88 -15.61 -38.31
N LYS A 319 30.39 -15.18 -39.45
CA LYS A 319 31.75 -14.67 -39.59
C LYS A 319 31.73 -13.17 -39.84
N VAL A 320 32.58 -12.44 -39.13
CA VAL A 320 32.78 -11.01 -39.39
C VAL A 320 33.52 -10.84 -40.72
N LEU A 321 32.97 -10.02 -41.62
CA LEU A 321 33.59 -9.69 -42.91
C LEU A 321 34.35 -8.36 -42.85
N ASN A 322 33.71 -7.34 -42.28
CA ASN A 322 34.26 -6.00 -42.16
C ASN A 322 33.68 -5.30 -40.92
N GLY A 323 34.38 -4.26 -40.46
CA GLY A 323 33.92 -3.39 -39.40
C GLY A 323 34.21 -1.93 -39.72
N GLU A 324 33.45 -1.04 -39.08
CA GLU A 324 33.56 0.40 -39.23
C GLU A 324 33.87 1.04 -37.88
N LYS A 325 34.43 2.25 -37.90
CA LYS A 325 34.76 2.97 -36.66
C LYS A 325 33.51 3.16 -35.81
N SER A 326 33.68 2.96 -34.52
CA SER A 326 32.63 3.11 -33.53
C SER A 326 33.09 4.01 -32.37
N THR A 327 32.11 4.52 -31.66
CA THR A 327 32.26 5.14 -30.35
C THR A 327 31.76 4.16 -29.30
N GLN A 328 32.60 3.87 -28.31
CA GLN A 328 32.23 3.11 -27.13
C GLN A 328 31.53 4.02 -26.12
N TYR A 329 30.31 3.67 -25.75
CA TYR A 329 29.67 4.16 -24.52
C TYR A 329 30.07 3.24 -23.39
N ALA A 330 31.04 3.68 -22.59
CA ALA A 330 31.52 2.99 -21.40
C ALA A 330 30.64 3.41 -20.21
N LEU A 331 29.77 2.50 -19.76
CA LEU A 331 28.82 2.75 -18.67
C LEU A 331 29.43 2.37 -17.32
N HIS A 332 29.37 3.32 -16.39
CA HIS A 332 29.86 3.19 -15.02
C HIS A 332 28.68 3.31 -14.06
N GLU A 333 28.40 2.25 -13.30
CA GLU A 333 27.16 2.14 -12.54
C GLU A 333 27.32 2.44 -11.05
N GLN A 334 28.54 2.41 -10.51
CA GLN A 334 28.77 2.39 -9.07
C GLN A 334 29.72 3.49 -8.55
N SER A 335 30.76 3.87 -9.31
CA SER A 335 31.80 4.79 -8.81
C SER A 335 32.52 5.54 -9.95
N GLN A 336 33.04 6.73 -9.64
CA GLN A 336 33.99 7.49 -10.48
C GLN A 336 35.34 7.63 -9.74
N SER A 337 36.01 6.51 -9.47
CA SER A 337 37.36 6.52 -8.88
C SER A 337 38.42 6.23 -9.93
N ALA A 338 39.58 6.90 -9.86
CA ALA A 338 40.72 6.65 -10.76
C ALA A 338 41.28 5.22 -10.68
N SER A 339 40.93 4.44 -9.64
CA SER A 339 41.32 3.05 -9.46
C SER A 339 40.19 2.04 -9.74
N ASP A 340 38.95 2.48 -9.91
CA ASP A 340 37.76 1.62 -10.01
C ASP A 340 36.72 2.15 -11.02
N ASP A 341 37.19 2.84 -12.06
CA ASP A 341 36.42 3.21 -13.26
C ASP A 341 36.18 1.95 -14.11
N THR A 342 35.68 0.88 -13.48
CA THR A 342 35.43 -0.39 -14.13
C THR A 342 34.17 -0.26 -14.96
N VAL A 343 34.34 -0.39 -16.26
CA VAL A 343 33.25 -0.31 -17.22
C VAL A 343 32.35 -1.52 -17.03
N ALA A 344 31.19 -1.31 -16.40
CA ALA A 344 30.22 -2.37 -16.13
C ALA A 344 29.62 -2.91 -17.44
N ARG A 345 29.27 -1.99 -18.35
CA ARG A 345 28.73 -2.31 -19.68
C ARG A 345 29.34 -1.40 -20.74
N SER A 346 29.64 -1.97 -21.90
CA SER A 346 30.19 -1.29 -23.07
C SER A 346 29.30 -1.49 -24.28
N TYR A 347 28.65 -0.41 -24.72
CA TYR A 347 27.87 -0.42 -25.96
C TYR A 347 28.63 0.32 -27.05
N PHE A 348 28.66 -0.25 -28.26
CA PHE A 348 29.41 0.33 -29.37
C PHE A 348 28.47 0.83 -30.45
N VAL A 349 28.56 2.10 -30.79
CA VAL A 349 27.73 2.75 -31.80
C VAL A 349 28.60 3.15 -32.98
N LYS A 350 28.18 2.80 -34.20
CA LYS A 350 28.89 3.20 -35.42
C LYS A 350 28.98 4.74 -35.46
N ARG A 351 30.16 5.29 -35.79
CA ARG A 351 30.30 6.74 -35.97
C ARG A 351 29.39 7.23 -37.10
N GLY A 352 28.71 8.36 -36.89
CA GLY A 352 27.67 8.85 -37.80
C GLY A 352 26.28 8.23 -37.55
N SER A 353 26.09 7.55 -36.42
CA SER A 353 24.79 7.02 -35.98
C SER A 353 24.54 7.34 -34.51
N SER A 354 23.29 7.22 -34.09
CA SER A 354 22.87 7.38 -32.68
C SER A 354 22.72 6.02 -31.96
N PHE A 355 22.68 6.07 -30.62
CA PHE A 355 22.38 4.88 -29.82
C PHE A 355 20.99 4.34 -30.14
N LYS A 356 20.01 5.25 -30.32
CA LYS A 356 18.63 4.91 -30.65
C LYS A 356 18.49 4.18 -31.98
N GLU A 357 19.24 4.59 -33.01
CA GLU A 357 19.24 3.87 -34.28
C GLU A 357 19.89 2.50 -34.19
N THR A 358 20.94 2.38 -33.38
CA THR A 358 21.72 1.13 -33.26
C THR A 358 20.97 0.06 -32.46
N PHE A 359 20.31 0.45 -31.37
CA PHE A 359 19.69 -0.48 -30.41
C PHE A 359 18.15 -0.40 -30.36
N ALA A 360 17.54 0.52 -31.10
CA ALA A 360 16.10 0.83 -31.00
C ALA A 360 15.63 1.18 -29.58
N LYS A 361 16.53 1.75 -28.76
CA LYS A 361 16.29 2.19 -27.36
C LYS A 361 16.72 3.63 -27.17
N ASP A 362 15.98 4.41 -26.38
CA ASP A 362 16.31 5.81 -26.12
C ASP A 362 17.58 5.99 -25.26
N ALA A 363 17.91 5.00 -24.42
CA ALA A 363 19.11 4.96 -23.58
C ALA A 363 19.37 3.50 -23.14
N PRO A 364 20.54 3.20 -22.55
CA PRO A 364 20.77 1.94 -21.84
C PRO A 364 19.81 1.76 -20.66
N ASP A 365 19.48 0.51 -20.33
CA ASP A 365 18.56 0.17 -19.25
C ASP A 365 19.09 0.69 -17.91
N ALA A 366 18.18 1.27 -17.10
CA ALA A 366 18.51 1.87 -15.82
C ALA A 366 19.17 0.85 -14.88
N PRO A 367 20.35 1.15 -14.31
CA PRO A 367 20.96 0.28 -13.32
C PRO A 367 20.16 0.33 -12.02
N THR A 368 19.97 -0.83 -11.41
CA THR A 368 19.34 -0.95 -10.11
C THR A 368 20.37 -0.70 -9.01
N ARG A 369 20.04 0.21 -8.09
CA ARG A 369 20.85 0.47 -6.89
C ARG A 369 19.94 0.62 -5.67
N HIS A 370 20.20 -0.19 -4.65
CA HIS A 370 19.35 -0.21 -3.46
C HIS A 370 19.48 1.08 -2.67
N ASN A 371 18.34 1.55 -2.14
CA ASN A 371 18.20 2.78 -1.36
C ASN A 371 18.56 4.08 -2.12
N ALA A 372 18.67 4.02 -3.45
CA ALA A 372 18.97 5.16 -4.29
C ALA A 372 18.04 5.19 -5.52
N THR A 373 17.59 6.37 -5.94
CA THR A 373 16.78 6.51 -7.15
C THR A 373 17.69 6.88 -8.31
N PHE A 374 17.63 6.12 -9.41
CA PHE A 374 18.37 6.44 -10.62
C PHE A 374 17.84 7.76 -11.23
N LYS A 375 18.72 8.74 -11.41
CA LYS A 375 18.40 10.07 -11.96
C LYS A 375 18.69 10.19 -13.44
N GLY A 376 19.47 9.26 -13.98
CA GLY A 376 19.85 9.25 -15.38
C GLY A 376 21.32 8.92 -15.56
N TRP A 377 21.73 8.92 -16.81
CA TRP A 377 23.10 8.74 -17.24
C TRP A 377 23.74 10.11 -17.48
N TYR A 378 24.99 10.31 -17.07
CA TYR A 378 25.66 11.61 -17.13
C TYR A 378 27.07 11.47 -17.70
N ASP A 379 27.44 12.33 -18.65
CA ASP A 379 28.85 12.66 -18.87
C ASP A 379 29.27 13.63 -17.77
N LEU A 380 30.07 13.15 -16.82
CA LEU A 380 30.50 13.94 -15.67
C LEU A 380 31.45 15.09 -16.04
N ASN A 381 32.08 15.02 -17.22
CA ASN A 381 32.98 16.06 -17.71
C ASN A 381 32.30 17.11 -18.59
N ALA A 382 31.06 16.87 -19.02
CA ALA A 382 30.25 17.83 -19.76
C ALA A 382 29.81 19.00 -18.85
N ASP A 383 29.66 20.17 -19.47
CA ASP A 383 29.14 21.36 -18.79
C ASP A 383 27.62 21.22 -18.58
N SER A 384 27.13 21.60 -17.40
CA SER A 384 25.70 21.63 -17.09
C SER A 384 25.01 22.75 -17.88
N THR A 385 23.91 22.47 -18.57
CA THR A 385 23.09 23.54 -19.14
C THR A 385 22.14 24.08 -18.07
N PRO A 386 21.96 25.42 -17.91
CA PRO A 386 22.36 26.51 -18.81
C PRO A 386 23.67 27.26 -18.44
N VAL A 387 24.45 26.84 -17.44
CA VAL A 387 25.70 27.55 -17.03
C VAL A 387 26.94 26.84 -17.55
N THR A 388 27.55 27.43 -18.58
CA THR A 388 28.73 26.92 -19.31
C THR A 388 30.05 26.88 -18.50
N THR A 389 30.00 26.85 -17.17
CA THR A 389 31.20 26.86 -16.29
C THR A 389 31.19 25.74 -15.24
N TYR A 390 30.03 25.14 -14.96
CA TYR A 390 29.92 24.04 -14.01
C TYR A 390 29.84 22.71 -14.75
N LYS A 391 30.54 21.69 -14.25
CA LYS A 391 30.52 20.34 -14.81
C LYS A 391 29.59 19.45 -14.00
N ASN A 392 28.96 18.48 -14.66
CA ASN A 392 28.11 17.49 -13.99
C ASN A 392 28.82 16.82 -12.79
N LYS A 393 30.12 16.52 -12.86
CA LYS A 393 30.90 15.95 -11.74
C LYS A 393 30.84 16.74 -10.43
N ASN A 394 30.55 18.04 -10.47
CA ASN A 394 30.48 18.86 -9.27
C ASN A 394 29.21 18.59 -8.46
N PHE A 395 28.20 17.98 -9.09
CA PHE A 395 26.91 17.63 -8.51
C PHE A 395 26.87 16.19 -7.97
N PHE A 396 27.94 15.42 -8.14
CA PHE A 396 28.00 14.01 -7.71
C PHE A 396 29.25 13.74 -6.86
N THR A 397 29.13 12.85 -5.87
CA THR A 397 30.30 12.33 -5.15
C THR A 397 31.04 11.28 -5.98
N ALA A 398 32.16 10.77 -5.46
CA ALA A 398 32.85 9.61 -6.04
C ALA A 398 31.96 8.36 -6.15
N GLN A 399 30.86 8.28 -5.38
CA GLN A 399 29.87 7.20 -5.49
C GLN A 399 28.75 7.48 -6.48
N LEU A 400 28.86 8.53 -7.31
CA LEU A 400 27.83 8.94 -8.28
C LEU A 400 26.50 9.38 -7.66
N ILE A 401 26.57 9.79 -6.40
CA ILE A 401 25.44 10.13 -5.55
C ILE A 401 25.30 11.66 -5.53
N SER A 402 24.10 12.19 -5.79
CA SER A 402 23.86 13.62 -5.94
C SER A 402 24.18 14.39 -4.66
N THR A 403 24.96 15.46 -4.74
CA THR A 403 25.34 16.24 -3.56
C THR A 403 24.31 17.34 -3.28
N GLU A 404 23.72 17.37 -2.08
CA GLU A 404 22.86 18.49 -1.65
C GLU A 404 23.65 19.78 -1.33
N ASN A 405 24.96 19.67 -1.13
CA ASN A 405 25.84 20.75 -0.70
C ASN A 405 26.56 21.49 -1.84
N VAL A 406 26.05 21.45 -3.08
CA VAL A 406 26.58 22.36 -4.13
C VAL A 406 26.32 23.81 -3.66
N PRO A 407 27.29 24.73 -3.72
CA PRO A 407 27.14 26.08 -3.16
C PRO A 407 25.84 26.76 -3.63
N VAL A 408 25.15 27.49 -2.75
CA VAL A 408 23.84 28.14 -3.03
C VAL A 408 23.84 28.98 -4.32
N SER A 409 24.98 29.58 -4.67
CA SER A 409 25.16 30.33 -5.93
C SER A 409 25.12 29.48 -7.20
N ALA A 410 25.25 28.16 -7.12
CA ALA A 410 25.23 27.23 -8.24
C ALA A 410 23.82 26.68 -8.51
N TRP A 411 23.02 26.40 -7.46
CA TRP A 411 21.62 25.94 -7.60
C TRP A 411 20.71 27.02 -8.18
N GLU A 412 20.95 28.28 -7.83
CA GLU A 412 20.22 29.41 -8.41
C GLU A 412 20.60 29.66 -9.88
N GLN A 413 21.63 28.98 -10.41
CA GLN A 413 22.21 29.25 -11.73
C GLN A 413 22.18 28.04 -12.69
N ALA A 414 22.33 26.77 -12.26
CA ALA A 414 22.26 25.58 -13.14
C ALA A 414 21.96 24.23 -12.45
N ASP A 415 21.39 23.29 -13.22
CA ASP A 415 21.11 21.90 -12.85
C ASP A 415 21.97 20.90 -13.67
N ALA A 416 22.33 19.76 -13.07
CA ALA A 416 23.01 18.68 -13.79
C ALA A 416 22.13 18.14 -14.93
N THR A 417 22.66 18.10 -16.15
CA THR A 417 21.91 17.68 -17.34
C THR A 417 22.25 16.23 -17.70
N PRO A 418 21.26 15.31 -17.77
CA PRO A 418 21.48 13.95 -18.24
C PRO A 418 22.01 13.91 -19.68
N TYR A 419 22.77 12.86 -19.99
CA TYR A 419 23.31 12.60 -21.31
C TYR A 419 22.20 12.21 -22.29
N ASP A 420 22.19 12.86 -23.46
CA ASP A 420 21.24 12.59 -24.54
C ASP A 420 21.82 11.59 -25.56
N PHE A 421 21.39 10.34 -25.45
CA PHE A 421 21.77 9.23 -26.34
C PHE A 421 21.11 9.29 -27.72
N SER A 422 20.19 10.24 -27.97
CA SER A 422 19.59 10.43 -29.29
C SER A 422 20.49 11.20 -30.26
N THR A 423 21.54 11.84 -29.74
CA THR A 423 22.49 12.60 -30.56
C THR A 423 23.36 11.67 -31.41
N GLU A 424 23.51 11.99 -32.70
CA GLU A 424 24.40 11.26 -33.59
C GLU A 424 25.86 11.43 -33.16
N THR A 425 26.59 10.33 -33.10
CA THR A 425 28.04 10.35 -32.93
C THR A 425 28.70 10.95 -34.18
N THR A 426 29.79 11.71 -34.02
CA THR A 426 30.48 12.32 -35.17
C THR A 426 31.61 11.44 -35.69
N GLU A 427 31.89 11.51 -36.99
CA GLU A 427 33.02 10.81 -37.63
C GLU A 427 34.38 11.12 -36.96
N SER A 428 34.57 12.37 -36.54
CA SER A 428 35.73 12.86 -35.80
C SER A 428 35.58 12.76 -34.28
N GLY A 429 34.53 12.13 -33.78
CA GLY A 429 34.20 12.03 -32.36
C GLY A 429 35.18 11.16 -31.57
N PRO A 430 35.08 11.19 -30.22
CA PRO A 430 35.94 10.39 -29.37
C PRO A 430 35.70 8.88 -29.60
N ALA A 431 36.77 8.09 -29.41
CA ALA A 431 36.67 6.63 -29.45
C ALA A 431 35.88 6.06 -28.27
N VAL A 432 35.92 6.74 -27.11
CA VAL A 432 35.24 6.34 -25.88
C VAL A 432 34.55 7.56 -25.26
N VAL A 433 33.30 7.38 -24.85
CA VAL A 433 32.52 8.31 -24.04
C VAL A 433 32.22 7.62 -22.72
N ASN A 434 32.71 8.19 -21.61
CA ASN A 434 32.44 7.66 -20.27
C ASN A 434 31.14 8.26 -19.74
N ILE A 435 30.19 7.37 -19.45
CA ILE A 435 28.87 7.74 -18.99
C ILE A 435 28.63 7.10 -17.62
N TYR A 436 28.20 7.90 -16.67
CA TYR A 436 28.07 7.52 -15.26
C TYR A 436 26.61 7.55 -14.84
N ALA A 437 26.18 6.52 -14.10
CA ALA A 437 24.86 6.46 -13.52
C ALA A 437 24.75 7.46 -12.36
N GLY A 438 23.93 8.49 -12.49
CA GLY A 438 23.66 9.41 -11.40
C GLY A 438 22.51 8.92 -10.54
N TYR A 439 22.66 9.01 -9.24
CA TYR A 439 21.64 8.62 -8.26
C TYR A 439 21.31 9.78 -7.32
N ASP A 440 20.12 9.78 -6.75
CA ASP A 440 19.84 10.59 -5.57
C ASP A 440 20.80 10.22 -4.42
N ALA A 441 21.11 11.20 -3.58
CA ALA A 441 21.41 11.06 -2.15
C ALA A 441 20.71 9.85 -1.42
N ALA A 442 20.99 9.45 -0.16
CA ALA A 442 20.04 8.67 0.70
C ALA A 442 19.57 9.48 1.95
N ALA A 443 18.29 9.78 2.25
CA ALA A 443 17.90 10.75 3.31
C ALA A 443 18.30 10.26 4.71
N MET A 444 18.69 11.18 5.60
CA MET A 444 18.92 10.86 7.02
C MET A 444 17.63 10.30 7.63
N TYR A 445 17.72 9.21 8.41
CA TYR A 445 16.57 8.58 9.05
C TYR A 445 16.86 8.04 10.45
N VAL A 446 15.80 7.87 11.24
CA VAL A 446 15.83 7.15 12.51
C VAL A 446 14.82 6.01 12.44
N THR A 447 15.14 4.90 13.08
CA THR A 447 14.22 3.76 13.19
C THR A 447 13.30 3.90 14.41
N ILE A 448 12.03 3.53 14.29
CA ILE A 448 11.07 3.34 15.38
C ILE A 448 10.44 1.95 15.27
N GLU A 449 9.94 1.39 16.38
CA GLU A 449 9.13 0.15 16.35
C GLU A 449 7.67 0.48 16.63
N LEU A 450 6.75 -0.04 15.83
CA LEU A 450 5.31 0.09 15.97
C LEU A 450 4.69 -1.27 16.31
N ASP A 451 4.08 -1.39 17.48
CA ASP A 451 3.31 -2.56 17.90
C ASP A 451 1.82 -2.28 17.72
N PRO A 452 1.13 -2.89 16.72
CA PRO A 452 -0.29 -2.67 16.50
C PRO A 452 -1.18 -3.17 17.64
N ASN A 453 -0.66 -3.88 18.66
CA ASN A 453 -1.34 -4.12 19.93
C ASN A 453 -2.73 -4.77 19.83
N TYR A 454 -2.86 -5.83 19.02
CA TYR A 454 -4.01 -6.73 19.02
C TYR A 454 -3.58 -8.19 18.77
N PRO A 455 -4.37 -9.20 19.19
CA PRO A 455 -3.97 -10.60 19.02
C PRO A 455 -3.66 -10.94 17.55
N GLY A 456 -2.48 -11.52 17.31
CA GLY A 456 -2.00 -11.86 15.97
C GLY A 456 -1.27 -10.72 15.23
N SER A 457 -1.23 -9.49 15.75
CA SER A 457 -0.45 -8.41 15.14
C SER A 457 1.06 -8.59 15.34
N GLN A 458 1.84 -8.27 14.32
CA GLN A 458 3.30 -8.27 14.38
C GLN A 458 3.85 -6.85 14.59
N ILE A 459 4.97 -6.75 15.32
CA ILE A 459 5.69 -5.48 15.50
C ILE A 459 6.35 -5.10 14.18
N GLN A 460 6.18 -3.85 13.76
CA GLN A 460 6.70 -3.31 12.52
C GLN A 460 7.84 -2.33 12.83
N THR A 461 8.97 -2.48 12.17
CA THR A 461 10.09 -1.54 12.26
C THR A 461 9.94 -0.50 11.15
N VAL A 462 9.87 0.78 11.49
CA VAL A 462 9.59 1.88 10.55
C VAL A 462 10.74 2.88 10.55
N LYS A 463 11.20 3.28 9.37
CA LYS A 463 12.16 4.38 9.20
C LYS A 463 11.44 5.70 9.07
N ILE A 464 11.90 6.69 9.83
CA ILE A 464 11.40 8.07 9.77
C ILE A 464 12.51 8.96 9.22
N TYR A 465 12.31 9.44 8.00
CA TYR A 465 13.23 10.25 7.23
C TYR A 465 13.08 11.75 7.52
N GLU A 466 14.18 12.48 7.38
CA GLU A 466 14.27 13.94 7.52
C GLU A 466 13.34 14.69 6.56
N GLY A 467 12.85 15.86 6.97
CA GLY A 467 12.10 16.78 6.11
C GLY A 467 10.64 16.41 5.88
N LYS A 468 10.20 15.22 6.29
CA LYS A 468 8.80 14.77 6.29
C LYS A 468 8.26 14.61 7.70
N THR A 469 6.94 14.69 7.87
CA THR A 469 6.33 14.46 9.18
C THR A 469 6.37 12.98 9.55
N VAL A 470 6.42 12.64 10.84
CA VAL A 470 6.40 11.23 11.29
C VAL A 470 5.15 10.51 10.76
N GLY A 471 3.99 11.15 10.80
CA GLY A 471 2.69 10.59 10.45
C GLY A 471 2.54 10.23 8.98
N GLU A 472 3.09 11.04 8.07
CA GLU A 472 3.13 10.75 6.63
C GLU A 472 3.92 9.48 6.30
N GLN A 473 4.79 9.05 7.22
CA GLN A 473 5.73 7.95 7.01
C GLN A 473 5.30 6.67 7.73
N LEU A 474 4.18 6.69 8.47
CA LEU A 474 3.70 5.49 9.17
C LEU A 474 2.85 4.60 8.26
N PRO A 475 2.96 3.27 8.40
CA PRO A 475 2.10 2.33 7.70
C PRO A 475 0.63 2.51 8.11
N SER A 476 -0.28 2.37 7.15
CA SER A 476 -1.72 2.34 7.43
C SER A 476 -2.08 1.04 8.13
N ILE A 477 -2.58 1.13 9.37
CA ILE A 477 -3.05 -0.03 10.13
C ILE A 477 -4.55 0.07 10.40
N THR A 478 -5.24 -1.06 10.27
CA THR A 478 -6.69 -1.15 10.48
C THR A 478 -7.03 -2.33 11.37
N ARG A 479 -7.98 -2.16 12.28
CA ARG A 479 -8.52 -3.21 13.13
C ARG A 479 -10.04 -3.15 13.06
N ALA A 480 -10.69 -4.23 12.67
CA ALA A 480 -12.14 -4.27 12.50
C ALA A 480 -12.87 -3.88 13.81
N GLY A 481 -13.68 -2.82 13.77
CA GLY A 481 -14.43 -2.31 14.93
C GLY A 481 -13.61 -1.47 15.91
N TYR A 482 -12.41 -1.03 15.53
CA TYR A 482 -11.57 -0.15 16.32
C TYR A 482 -10.86 0.92 15.47
N THR A 483 -10.92 2.17 15.94
CA THR A 483 -10.17 3.32 15.41
C THR A 483 -8.86 3.49 16.17
N LEU A 484 -7.75 3.63 15.46
CA LEU A 484 -6.46 3.97 16.06
C LEU A 484 -6.54 5.37 16.68
N LYS A 485 -6.28 5.47 17.99
CA LYS A 485 -6.32 6.74 18.73
C LYS A 485 -4.98 7.47 18.67
N GLU A 486 -3.91 6.78 19.05
CA GLU A 486 -2.54 7.33 19.12
C GLU A 486 -1.52 6.19 19.24
N TRP A 487 -0.25 6.51 19.00
CA TRP A 487 0.89 5.63 19.23
C TRP A 487 1.61 6.06 20.50
N LYS A 488 1.87 5.13 21.44
CA LYS A 488 2.40 5.49 22.77
C LYS A 488 3.62 4.65 23.16
N SER A 489 4.69 5.30 23.60
CA SER A 489 5.91 4.59 23.99
C SER A 489 5.78 3.88 25.34
N ASN A 490 6.71 2.97 25.63
CA ASN A 490 6.87 2.32 26.92
C ASN A 490 7.11 3.30 28.09
N GLN A 491 7.61 4.51 27.82
CA GLN A 491 7.79 5.59 28.80
C GLN A 491 6.56 6.52 28.91
N GLY A 492 5.50 6.25 28.15
CA GLY A 492 4.22 6.98 28.20
C GLY A 492 4.13 8.19 27.27
N SER A 493 5.16 8.47 26.47
CA SER A 493 5.18 9.58 25.50
C SER A 493 4.41 9.21 24.23
N VAL A 494 3.61 10.14 23.72
CA VAL A 494 2.88 9.96 22.45
C VAL A 494 3.83 10.19 21.27
N LEU A 495 3.75 9.36 20.23
CA LEU A 495 4.48 9.56 18.98
C LEU A 495 3.94 10.82 18.29
N PRO A 496 4.74 11.87 18.10
CA PRO A 496 4.28 13.11 17.53
C PRO A 496 4.20 12.98 16.00
N LEU A 497 3.00 12.72 15.49
CA LEU A 497 2.74 12.47 14.07
C LEU A 497 3.00 13.69 13.18
N ASP A 498 2.90 14.89 13.73
CA ASP A 498 3.09 16.17 13.05
C ASP A 498 4.55 16.65 13.06
N TRP A 499 5.45 15.98 13.78
CA TRP A 499 6.85 16.38 13.81
C TRP A 499 7.54 16.12 12.47
N THR A 500 7.99 17.20 11.84
CA THR A 500 8.98 17.13 10.77
C THR A 500 10.33 16.77 11.38
N VAL A 501 10.89 15.63 11.00
CA VAL A 501 12.21 15.22 11.52
C VAL A 501 13.28 16.14 10.92
N ASN A 502 14.17 16.65 11.78
CA ASN A 502 15.32 17.48 11.41
C ASN A 502 16.55 16.96 12.17
N PHE A 503 17.54 16.45 11.45
CA PHE A 503 18.76 15.85 12.01
C PHE A 503 19.83 16.88 12.34
N ALA A 504 19.69 18.12 11.89
CA ALA A 504 20.50 19.24 12.38
C ALA A 504 20.18 19.59 13.86
N ASP A 505 19.05 19.09 14.40
CA ASP A 505 18.67 19.21 15.81
C ASP A 505 18.68 17.82 16.50
N PRO A 506 19.69 17.53 17.35
CA PRO A 506 19.83 16.24 18.04
C PRO A 506 18.66 15.87 18.97
N SER A 507 17.77 16.83 19.29
CA SER A 507 16.64 16.61 20.19
C SER A 507 15.48 15.82 19.55
N TYR A 508 15.43 15.71 18.22
CA TYR A 508 14.46 14.87 17.51
C TYR A 508 14.91 13.41 17.45
N THR A 509 16.16 13.20 17.04
CA THR A 509 16.73 11.87 16.78
C THR A 509 16.85 11.05 18.05
N THR A 510 17.35 11.65 19.13
CA THR A 510 17.53 10.96 20.43
C THR A 510 16.22 10.59 21.13
N LYS A 511 15.09 11.21 20.79
CA LYS A 511 13.80 10.98 21.46
C LYS A 511 12.96 9.86 20.88
N ILE A 512 13.08 9.60 19.57
CA ILE A 512 12.24 8.62 18.88
C ILE A 512 13.05 7.42 18.37
N HIS A 513 14.36 7.58 18.13
CA HIS A 513 15.19 6.49 17.60
C HIS A 513 15.18 5.24 18.50
N ASN A 514 15.05 4.07 17.87
CA ASN A 514 14.94 2.75 18.47
C ASN A 514 13.90 2.68 19.61
N THR A 515 12.87 3.51 19.53
CA THR A 515 11.79 3.55 20.51
C THR A 515 10.60 2.76 20.01
N ARG A 516 10.07 1.88 20.88
CA ARG A 516 8.84 1.14 20.63
C ARG A 516 7.62 1.95 21.02
N TYR A 517 6.70 2.11 20.08
CA TYR A 517 5.39 2.71 20.24
C TYR A 517 4.29 1.67 20.05
N VAL A 518 3.37 1.62 20.99
CA VAL A 518 2.27 0.66 21.06
C VAL A 518 0.97 1.37 20.69
N ALA A 519 0.24 0.81 19.72
CA ALA A 519 -1.03 1.35 19.25
C ALA A 519 -2.05 1.38 20.39
N GLN A 520 -2.68 2.54 20.58
CA GLN A 520 -3.81 2.71 21.47
C GLN A 520 -5.07 2.72 20.61
N TRP A 521 -5.95 1.73 20.80
CA TRP A 521 -7.19 1.60 20.05
C TRP A 521 -8.38 2.19 20.81
N THR A 522 -9.34 2.73 20.07
CA THR A 522 -10.68 3.07 20.56
C THR A 522 -11.68 2.21 19.81
N ALA A 523 -12.58 1.50 20.51
CA ALA A 523 -13.64 0.73 19.85
C ALA A 523 -14.61 1.66 19.09
N ASP A 524 -15.05 1.25 17.91
CA ASP A 524 -15.92 2.03 17.02
C ASP A 524 -17.38 2.12 17.52
N SER A 525 -17.74 1.40 18.59
CA SER A 525 -19.03 1.57 19.29
C SER A 525 -18.99 2.83 20.16
N LYS A 526 -19.62 3.91 19.71
CA LYS A 526 -19.46 5.26 20.31
C LYS A 526 -20.15 5.52 21.67
N TYR A 527 -20.62 4.52 22.41
CA TYR A 527 -21.15 4.73 23.78
C TYR A 527 -20.51 3.89 24.88
N GLY A 528 -19.69 2.89 24.53
CA GLY A 528 -19.18 1.91 25.50
C GLY A 528 -20.26 1.43 26.47
N VAL A 529 -19.92 1.36 27.76
CA VAL A 529 -20.82 0.93 28.83
C VAL A 529 -22.11 1.77 28.94
N ASN A 530 -22.09 3.04 28.53
CA ASN A 530 -23.21 3.97 28.72
C ASN A 530 -24.42 3.66 27.85
N GLY A 531 -24.22 3.11 26.64
CA GLY A 531 -25.33 2.71 25.77
C GLY A 531 -26.16 1.58 26.39
N LEU A 532 -25.46 0.59 26.96
CA LEU A 532 -26.09 -0.51 27.69
C LEU A 532 -26.77 -0.02 28.97
N LEU A 533 -26.11 0.84 29.76
CA LEU A 533 -26.70 1.42 30.97
C LEU A 533 -28.03 2.13 30.67
N TYR A 534 -28.06 2.91 29.59
CA TYR A 534 -29.26 3.58 29.14
C TYR A 534 -30.41 2.60 28.86
N ASN A 535 -30.15 1.52 28.13
CA ASN A 535 -31.15 0.50 27.83
C ASN A 535 -31.61 -0.27 29.09
N LEU A 536 -30.72 -0.51 30.05
CA LEU A 536 -31.06 -1.12 31.33
C LEU A 536 -31.95 -0.23 32.21
N ALA A 537 -31.69 1.08 32.25
CA ALA A 537 -32.48 2.04 33.04
C ALA A 537 -33.78 2.49 32.35
N ARG A 538 -33.92 2.30 31.03
CA ARG A 538 -35.03 2.85 30.24
C ARG A 538 -36.41 2.48 30.82
N GLY A 539 -37.21 3.50 31.10
CA GLY A 539 -38.57 3.37 31.62
C GLY A 539 -38.66 3.08 33.12
N TYR A 540 -37.56 2.77 33.80
CA TYR A 540 -37.53 2.77 35.26
C TYR A 540 -37.52 4.22 35.77
N VAL A 541 -38.09 4.42 36.95
CA VAL A 541 -37.88 5.67 37.69
C VAL A 541 -36.44 5.71 38.17
N THR A 542 -35.71 6.76 37.82
CA THR A 542 -34.28 6.94 38.14
C THR A 542 -34.07 7.86 39.33
N ASP A 543 -34.99 8.79 39.56
CA ASP A 543 -35.00 9.69 40.73
C ASP A 543 -36.39 10.30 40.95
N VAL A 544 -36.58 11.04 42.05
CA VAL A 544 -37.78 11.85 42.32
C VAL A 544 -37.38 13.28 42.66
N LYS A 545 -37.94 14.25 41.93
CA LYS A 545 -37.72 15.69 42.15
C LYS A 545 -39.05 16.43 42.23
N ASP A 546 -39.19 17.28 43.25
CA ASP A 546 -40.43 18.05 43.51
C ASP A 546 -41.71 17.20 43.59
N GLY A 547 -41.58 15.95 44.04
CA GLY A 547 -42.67 14.97 44.14
C GLY A 547 -43.06 14.30 42.82
N GLN A 548 -42.28 14.49 41.75
CA GLN A 548 -42.47 13.90 40.42
C GLN A 548 -41.35 12.88 40.09
N PRO A 549 -41.67 11.76 39.41
CA PRO A 549 -40.69 10.75 39.01
C PRO A 549 -39.90 11.18 37.76
N LEU A 550 -38.58 10.98 37.80
CA LEU A 550 -37.65 11.16 36.68
C LEU A 550 -37.30 9.80 36.06
N LYS A 551 -37.02 9.75 34.75
CA LYS A 551 -36.84 8.47 34.00
C LYS A 551 -35.59 8.42 33.10
N ASN A 552 -34.74 9.45 33.15
CA ASN A 552 -33.63 9.65 32.21
C ASN A 552 -32.37 10.24 32.89
N THR A 553 -32.31 10.27 34.21
CA THR A 553 -31.25 10.99 34.96
C THR A 553 -30.27 10.09 35.71
N GLY A 554 -30.32 8.75 35.57
CA GLY A 554 -29.35 7.87 36.23
C GLY A 554 -29.82 6.44 36.51
N ALA A 555 -29.27 5.82 37.55
CA ALA A 555 -29.56 4.44 37.94
C ALA A 555 -31.02 4.24 38.39
N PRO A 556 -31.63 3.07 38.16
CA PRO A 556 -32.97 2.76 38.66
C PRO A 556 -33.09 2.92 40.18
N ALA A 557 -34.16 3.59 40.62
CA ALA A 557 -34.46 3.86 42.02
C ALA A 557 -35.75 3.17 42.47
N LYS A 558 -35.79 2.77 43.74
CA LYS A 558 -37.03 2.31 44.38
C LYS A 558 -37.82 3.52 44.86
N VAL A 559 -39.10 3.56 44.51
CA VAL A 559 -39.98 4.70 44.78
C VAL A 559 -41.33 4.24 45.35
N TYR A 560 -41.98 5.14 46.07
CA TYR A 560 -43.28 4.96 46.69
C TYR A 560 -44.20 6.13 46.29
N TYR A 561 -45.44 5.83 45.91
CA TYR A 561 -46.48 6.84 45.66
C TYR A 561 -47.45 6.90 46.82
N GLN A 562 -47.60 8.08 47.41
CA GLN A 562 -48.56 8.31 48.48
C GLN A 562 -49.85 8.90 47.90
N ALA A 563 -50.93 8.11 47.89
CA ALA A 563 -52.21 8.52 47.32
C ALA A 563 -52.83 9.76 48.00
N SER A 564 -52.64 9.91 49.32
CA SER A 564 -53.22 11.03 50.09
C SER A 564 -52.59 12.37 49.76
N SER A 565 -51.27 12.43 49.56
CA SER A 565 -50.54 13.66 49.23
C SER A 565 -50.31 13.84 47.73
N LYS A 566 -50.60 12.82 46.93
CA LYS A 566 -50.31 12.72 45.49
C LYS A 566 -48.84 12.95 45.14
N LYS A 567 -47.92 12.61 46.06
CA LYS A 567 -46.47 12.77 45.87
C LYS A 567 -45.76 11.43 45.75
N TRP A 568 -44.70 11.44 44.97
CA TRP A 568 -43.70 10.37 44.94
C TRP A 568 -42.60 10.63 45.96
N PHE A 569 -42.06 9.55 46.51
CA PHE A 569 -40.91 9.53 47.40
C PHE A 569 -39.92 8.49 46.89
N LYS A 570 -38.63 8.76 46.98
CA LYS A 570 -37.58 7.76 46.76
C LYS A 570 -37.18 7.09 48.08
N GLN A 571 -36.69 5.86 47.97
CA GLN A 571 -36.22 5.13 49.13
C GLN A 571 -35.08 5.90 49.82
N GLY A 572 -35.23 6.17 51.11
CA GLY A 572 -34.30 6.98 51.90
C GLY A 572 -34.77 8.43 52.14
N ASP A 573 -35.87 8.87 51.54
CA ASP A 573 -36.46 10.18 51.84
C ASP A 573 -36.99 10.22 53.28
N THR A 574 -36.47 11.16 54.09
CA THR A 574 -36.89 11.37 55.48
C THR A 574 -38.35 11.80 55.61
N ALA A 575 -38.93 12.36 54.55
CA ALA A 575 -40.32 12.78 54.47
C ALA A 575 -41.29 11.64 54.08
N ALA A 576 -40.79 10.44 53.78
CA ALA A 576 -41.63 9.31 53.41
C ALA A 576 -42.29 8.65 54.63
N PRO A 577 -43.53 8.12 54.50
CA PRO A 577 -44.19 7.40 55.60
C PRO A 577 -43.38 6.17 56.04
N GLY A 578 -43.28 5.92 57.35
CA GLY A 578 -42.56 4.76 57.90
C GLY A 578 -43.13 3.39 57.51
N THR A 579 -44.37 3.34 56.99
CA THR A 579 -45.02 2.13 56.46
C THR A 579 -44.92 2.01 54.93
N ALA A 580 -44.19 2.91 54.26
CA ALA A 580 -44.04 2.91 52.82
C ALA A 580 -43.28 1.66 52.33
N THR A 581 -43.85 0.98 51.34
CA THR A 581 -43.16 -0.09 50.61
C THR A 581 -42.61 0.48 49.31
N PHE A 582 -41.30 0.43 49.14
CA PHE A 582 -40.60 1.00 47.99
C PHE A 582 -40.25 -0.09 46.97
N ASP A 583 -40.63 0.13 45.71
CA ASP A 583 -40.36 -0.79 44.60
C ASP A 583 -39.73 -0.07 43.41
N PHE A 584 -39.05 -0.82 42.54
CA PHE A 584 -38.73 -0.32 41.22
C PHE A 584 -40.02 -0.19 40.41
N LYS A 585 -40.34 1.05 40.02
CA LYS A 585 -41.51 1.31 39.18
C LYS A 585 -41.06 1.48 37.74
N LEU A 586 -41.67 0.69 36.87
CA LEU A 586 -41.51 0.77 35.43
C LEU A 586 -42.70 1.50 34.83
N THR A 587 -42.43 2.40 33.91
CA THR A 587 -43.45 3.14 33.18
C THR A 587 -43.10 3.10 31.70
N ARG A 588 -44.10 2.91 30.85
CA ARG A 588 -43.91 2.97 29.40
C ARG A 588 -43.46 4.38 29.02
N PRO A 589 -42.26 4.56 28.43
CA PRO A 589 -41.81 5.86 27.96
C PRO A 589 -42.72 6.38 26.84
N ALA A 590 -42.78 7.69 26.65
CA ALA A 590 -43.32 8.27 25.42
C ALA A 590 -42.55 7.68 24.23
N GLY A 591 -43.25 7.32 23.15
CA GLY A 591 -42.62 6.59 22.05
C GLY A 591 -42.89 5.10 21.98
N TYR A 592 -43.49 4.46 22.98
CA TYR A 592 -43.79 3.03 22.89
C TYR A 592 -45.29 2.76 22.86
N ASN A 593 -45.70 1.87 21.94
CA ASN A 593 -47.00 1.20 22.06
C ASN A 593 -46.86 -0.04 22.96
N GLU A 594 -47.99 -0.65 23.31
CA GLU A 594 -47.99 -1.79 24.24
C GLU A 594 -47.19 -2.99 23.73
N ALA A 595 -47.29 -3.31 22.45
CA ALA A 595 -46.58 -4.42 21.83
C ALA A 595 -45.06 -4.19 21.79
N SER A 596 -44.63 -2.99 21.38
CA SER A 596 -43.23 -2.64 21.24
C SER A 596 -42.54 -2.46 22.61
N TRP A 597 -43.27 -1.94 23.60
CA TRP A 597 -42.78 -1.89 24.98
C TRP A 597 -42.60 -3.29 25.57
N LYS A 598 -43.54 -4.20 25.30
CA LYS A 598 -43.44 -5.60 25.74
C LYS A 598 -42.23 -6.29 25.13
N GLN A 599 -41.96 -6.07 23.83
CA GLN A 599 -40.78 -6.61 23.16
C GLN A 599 -39.47 -6.06 23.74
N PHE A 600 -39.38 -4.74 23.94
CA PHE A 600 -38.21 -4.11 24.56
C PHE A 600 -37.95 -4.67 25.97
N ASN A 601 -38.98 -4.78 26.81
CA ASN A 601 -38.85 -5.35 28.15
C ASN A 601 -38.42 -6.82 28.11
N THR A 602 -38.92 -7.61 27.14
CA THR A 602 -38.51 -9.01 26.97
C THR A 602 -37.02 -9.13 26.65
N THR A 603 -36.51 -8.26 25.76
CA THR A 603 -35.06 -8.18 25.48
C THR A 603 -34.29 -7.77 26.72
N ARG A 604 -34.74 -6.73 27.45
CA ARG A 604 -34.07 -6.30 28.68
C ARG A 604 -33.99 -7.43 29.70
N ASP A 605 -35.07 -8.17 29.90
CA ASP A 605 -35.12 -9.26 30.87
C ASP A 605 -34.19 -10.42 30.49
N LYS A 606 -33.97 -10.67 29.19
CA LYS A 606 -32.96 -11.59 28.67
C LYS A 606 -31.55 -11.08 28.98
N VAL A 607 -31.23 -9.86 28.55
CA VAL A 607 -29.91 -9.24 28.75
C VAL A 607 -29.55 -9.15 30.24
N VAL A 608 -30.49 -8.78 31.11
CA VAL A 608 -30.28 -8.73 32.56
C VAL A 608 -29.89 -10.10 33.12
N LYS A 609 -30.52 -11.19 32.67
CA LYS A 609 -30.16 -12.55 33.12
C LYS A 609 -28.76 -12.95 32.68
N GLU A 610 -28.39 -12.61 31.46
CA GLU A 610 -27.06 -12.90 30.91
C GLU A 610 -25.99 -12.06 31.62
N LEU A 611 -26.27 -10.80 31.91
CA LEU A 611 -25.39 -9.92 32.70
C LEU A 611 -25.21 -10.40 34.14
N ILE A 612 -26.25 -10.95 34.79
CA ILE A 612 -26.12 -11.57 36.13
C ILE A 612 -25.12 -12.73 36.09
N ALA A 613 -25.18 -13.56 35.05
CA ALA A 613 -24.24 -14.68 34.88
C ALA A 613 -22.82 -14.19 34.55
N GLU A 614 -22.69 -13.27 33.58
CA GLU A 614 -21.43 -12.70 33.11
C GLU A 614 -20.68 -11.97 34.23
N LEU A 615 -21.38 -11.10 34.98
CA LEU A 615 -20.80 -10.33 36.09
C LEU A 615 -20.76 -11.10 37.41
N LYS A 616 -21.14 -12.39 37.41
CA LYS A 616 -21.14 -13.27 38.59
C LYS A 616 -21.88 -12.66 39.79
N LEU A 617 -23.04 -12.06 39.54
CA LEU A 617 -23.88 -11.46 40.58
C LEU A 617 -24.72 -12.53 41.30
N ALA A 618 -25.30 -12.17 42.44
CA ALA A 618 -26.26 -13.04 43.13
C ALA A 618 -27.45 -13.36 42.20
N LYS A 619 -27.98 -14.59 42.25
CA LYS A 619 -29.08 -15.02 41.36
C LYS A 619 -30.35 -14.18 41.48
N ASN A 620 -30.53 -13.49 42.60
CA ASN A 620 -31.64 -12.59 42.89
C ASN A 620 -31.26 -11.09 42.80
N ALA A 621 -30.11 -10.77 42.18
CA ALA A 621 -29.68 -9.39 41.96
C ALA A 621 -30.77 -8.60 41.23
N ASN A 622 -31.08 -7.42 41.74
CA ASN A 622 -32.11 -6.56 41.17
C ASN A 622 -31.53 -5.65 40.07
N ILE A 623 -32.39 -4.96 39.32
CA ILE A 623 -31.95 -4.13 38.19
C ILE A 623 -30.94 -3.06 38.58
N LYS A 624 -30.99 -2.51 39.80
CA LYS A 624 -30.02 -1.53 40.28
C LYS A 624 -28.65 -2.18 40.53
N ASP A 625 -28.62 -3.38 41.12
CA ASP A 625 -27.36 -4.11 41.35
C ASP A 625 -26.67 -4.44 40.01
N VAL A 626 -27.46 -4.83 39.00
CA VAL A 626 -26.97 -5.09 37.64
C VAL A 626 -26.49 -3.81 36.97
N TYR A 627 -27.26 -2.73 37.05
CA TYR A 627 -26.89 -1.42 36.50
C TYR A 627 -25.57 -0.92 37.10
N ASP A 628 -25.44 -0.92 38.44
CA ASP A 628 -24.23 -0.47 39.12
C ASP A 628 -23.04 -1.37 38.78
N ALA A 629 -23.24 -2.69 38.67
CA ALA A 629 -22.18 -3.61 38.28
C ALA A 629 -21.74 -3.41 36.84
N VAL A 630 -22.66 -3.17 35.91
CA VAL A 630 -22.34 -2.83 34.51
C VAL A 630 -21.52 -1.54 34.47
N ALA A 631 -21.97 -0.51 35.18
CA ALA A 631 -21.32 0.80 35.21
C ALA A 631 -19.87 0.75 35.73
N ASN A 632 -19.60 -0.12 36.70
CA ASN A 632 -18.32 -0.15 37.40
C ASN A 632 -17.39 -1.30 36.97
N ARG A 633 -17.91 -2.35 36.32
CA ARG A 633 -17.18 -3.62 36.14
C ARG A 633 -17.23 -4.20 34.74
N LEU A 634 -18.19 -3.84 33.90
CA LEU A 634 -18.31 -4.40 32.56
C LEU A 634 -17.41 -3.62 31.59
N SER A 635 -16.65 -4.32 30.75
CA SER A 635 -15.84 -3.66 29.72
C SER A 635 -16.74 -3.10 28.61
N ALA A 636 -16.24 -2.09 27.88
CA ALA A 636 -16.99 -1.48 26.79
C ALA A 636 -17.33 -2.48 25.68
N GLU A 637 -16.43 -3.43 25.41
CA GLU A 637 -16.59 -4.47 24.38
C GLU A 637 -17.74 -5.42 24.73
N LYS A 638 -17.78 -5.91 25.98
CA LYS A 638 -18.88 -6.77 26.42
C LYS A 638 -20.19 -6.00 26.53
N ALA A 639 -20.14 -4.74 26.95
CA ALA A 639 -21.32 -3.90 27.00
C ALA A 639 -21.97 -3.73 25.63
N ASP A 640 -21.17 -3.58 24.58
CA ASP A 640 -21.67 -3.47 23.21
C ASP A 640 -22.34 -4.76 22.73
N THR A 641 -21.74 -5.94 23.00
CA THR A 641 -22.36 -7.24 22.65
C THR A 641 -23.77 -7.36 23.22
N PHE A 642 -23.97 -6.99 24.48
CA PHE A 642 -25.31 -6.99 25.10
C PHE A 642 -26.21 -5.87 24.59
N ASN A 643 -25.63 -4.72 24.25
CA ASN A 643 -26.38 -3.57 23.77
C ASN A 643 -26.98 -3.82 22.37
N GLN A 644 -26.29 -4.58 21.52
CA GLN A 644 -26.77 -4.98 20.19
C GLN A 644 -28.06 -5.79 20.25
N GLU A 645 -28.37 -6.48 21.35
CA GLU A 645 -29.64 -7.22 21.49
C GLU A 645 -30.88 -6.32 21.46
N PHE A 646 -30.71 -5.04 21.81
CA PHE A 646 -31.76 -4.04 21.78
C PHE A 646 -31.99 -3.44 20.40
N ALA A 647 -31.11 -3.71 19.42
CA ALA A 647 -31.27 -3.25 18.05
C ALA A 647 -32.56 -3.79 17.41
N GLY A 648 -33.27 -2.94 16.66
CA GLY A 648 -34.52 -3.30 15.98
C GLY A 648 -35.73 -3.58 16.90
N LYS A 649 -35.64 -3.35 18.22
CA LYS A 649 -36.76 -3.49 19.16
C LYS A 649 -37.51 -2.16 19.28
N LEU A 650 -38.46 -1.94 18.36
CA LEU A 650 -39.15 -0.68 18.02
C LEU A 650 -39.60 0.25 19.19
N VAL A 651 -39.42 1.56 18.95
CA VAL A 651 -40.04 2.70 19.65
C VAL A 651 -40.95 3.41 18.63
N ALA A 652 -42.26 3.12 18.64
CA ALA A 652 -43.23 3.84 17.81
C ALA A 652 -43.67 5.19 18.44
N ASN A 653 -42.78 6.20 18.45
CA ASN A 653 -43.12 7.62 18.28
C ASN A 653 -41.88 8.55 18.14
N THR A 654 -40.70 8.00 17.88
CA THR A 654 -39.56 8.76 17.39
C THR A 654 -39.02 8.08 16.15
N GLN A 655 -38.59 8.84 15.15
CA GLN A 655 -38.20 8.25 13.86
C GLN A 655 -36.96 7.36 13.98
N TYR A 656 -36.12 7.61 14.99
CA TYR A 656 -34.94 6.81 15.30
C TYR A 656 -34.83 6.51 16.81
N PRO A 657 -34.47 5.28 17.23
CA PRO A 657 -34.38 4.85 18.63
C PRO A 657 -33.08 5.25 19.34
N ASP A 658 -32.03 5.62 18.60
CA ASP A 658 -30.70 6.01 19.07
C ASP A 658 -30.51 7.53 19.20
N VAL A 659 -31.47 8.33 18.75
CA VAL A 659 -31.47 9.78 18.92
C VAL A 659 -32.16 10.11 20.25
N ASN A 660 -31.50 10.91 21.08
CA ASN A 660 -32.06 11.37 22.35
C ASN A 660 -32.85 12.68 22.15
N TYR A 661 -34.17 12.59 22.05
CA TYR A 661 -35.07 13.73 21.85
C TYR A 661 -35.40 14.52 23.13
N ASP A 662 -34.92 14.07 24.29
CA ASP A 662 -35.21 14.70 25.59
C ASP A 662 -34.09 15.65 26.07
N ASP A 663 -33.04 15.86 25.27
CA ASP A 663 -31.88 16.72 25.60
C ASP A 663 -31.66 17.76 24.49
N SER A 664 -31.61 19.04 24.86
CA SER A 664 -31.49 20.17 23.93
C SER A 664 -30.13 20.25 23.22
N ASN A 665 -29.12 19.50 23.68
CA ASN A 665 -27.77 19.52 23.11
C ASN A 665 -27.47 18.36 22.15
N THR A 666 -28.47 17.56 21.79
CA THR A 666 -28.29 16.35 20.96
C THR A 666 -28.53 16.56 19.47
N HIS A 667 -28.90 17.78 19.06
CA HIS A 667 -29.30 18.08 17.68
C HIS A 667 -30.52 17.28 17.20
N ALA A 668 -31.36 16.79 18.13
CA ALA A 668 -32.55 16.01 17.81
C ALA A 668 -33.57 16.80 16.98
N ASP A 669 -33.68 18.11 17.17
CA ASP A 669 -34.55 18.99 16.38
C ASP A 669 -34.07 19.08 14.93
N GLU A 670 -32.77 19.30 14.70
CA GLU A 670 -32.18 19.32 13.36
C GLU A 670 -32.33 17.97 12.64
N VAL A 671 -32.11 16.86 13.36
CA VAL A 671 -32.33 15.51 12.81
C VAL A 671 -33.80 15.31 12.43
N THR A 672 -34.75 15.70 13.28
CA THR A 672 -36.19 15.60 13.01
C THR A 672 -36.58 16.44 11.79
N ALA A 673 -36.10 17.68 11.71
CA ALA A 673 -36.41 18.60 10.62
C ALA A 673 -35.92 18.07 9.27
N LEU A 674 -34.68 17.57 9.19
CA LEU A 674 -34.16 17.01 7.94
C LEU A 674 -34.83 15.70 7.57
N THR A 675 -35.19 14.89 8.55
CA THR A 675 -35.81 13.59 8.28
C THR A 675 -37.25 13.73 7.79
N SER A 676 -38.02 14.66 8.36
CA SER A 676 -39.38 14.97 7.88
C SER A 676 -39.40 15.48 6.43
N LYS A 677 -38.31 16.13 5.98
CA LYS A 677 -38.08 16.56 4.60
C LYS A 677 -37.52 15.45 3.69
N GLY A 678 -37.27 14.26 4.22
CA GLY A 678 -36.69 13.13 3.47
C GLY A 678 -35.22 13.31 3.07
N ILE A 679 -34.54 14.32 3.61
CA ILE A 679 -33.15 14.68 3.27
C ILE A 679 -32.19 13.65 3.87
N VAL A 680 -32.32 13.41 5.17
CA VAL A 680 -31.54 12.40 5.89
C VAL A 680 -32.37 11.15 6.13
N LYS A 681 -31.71 9.99 6.11
CA LYS A 681 -32.30 8.69 6.40
C LYS A 681 -31.40 7.95 7.40
N GLY A 682 -32.01 7.17 8.27
CA GLY A 682 -31.32 6.27 9.16
C GLY A 682 -30.81 5.02 8.46
N TYR A 683 -30.10 4.19 9.21
CA TYR A 683 -29.66 2.88 8.79
C TYR A 683 -30.83 1.89 8.74
N ALA A 684 -30.60 0.77 8.04
CA ALA A 684 -31.60 -0.27 7.84
C ALA A 684 -32.05 -0.95 9.16
N ASP A 685 -31.23 -0.86 10.20
CA ASP A 685 -31.54 -1.33 11.57
C ASP A 685 -32.53 -0.42 12.33
N GLY A 686 -32.94 0.67 11.69
CA GLY A 686 -33.88 1.65 12.23
C GLY A 686 -33.22 2.76 13.04
N THR A 687 -31.91 2.77 13.22
CA THR A 687 -31.14 3.83 13.90
C THR A 687 -30.88 5.02 12.97
N PHE A 688 -30.67 6.22 13.52
CA PHE A 688 -30.13 7.35 12.76
C PHE A 688 -28.64 7.15 12.45
N GLY A 689 -27.94 6.38 13.28
CA GLY A 689 -26.49 6.33 13.35
C GLY A 689 -25.94 7.46 14.21
N TYR A 690 -26.62 7.83 15.28
CA TYR A 690 -26.20 8.91 16.17
C TYR A 690 -24.78 8.65 16.68
N GLY A 691 -23.91 9.62 16.45
CA GLY A 691 -22.51 9.55 16.81
C GLY A 691 -21.63 8.85 15.76
N ALA A 692 -22.16 8.07 14.83
CA ALA A 692 -21.34 7.45 13.80
C ALA A 692 -20.64 8.52 12.93
N PRO A 693 -19.40 8.28 12.49
CA PRO A 693 -18.77 9.09 11.43
C PRO A 693 -19.66 9.19 10.19
N VAL A 694 -19.57 10.32 9.50
CA VAL A 694 -20.27 10.53 8.22
C VAL A 694 -19.31 10.27 7.07
N ALA A 695 -19.68 9.38 6.16
CA ALA A 695 -18.94 9.20 4.92
C ALA A 695 -19.13 10.43 4.00
N ARG A 696 -18.11 10.76 3.21
CA ARG A 696 -18.15 11.87 2.24
C ARG A 696 -19.34 11.75 1.28
N VAL A 697 -19.61 10.54 0.78
CA VAL A 697 -20.76 10.28 -0.11
C VAL A 697 -22.10 10.51 0.58
N ASP A 698 -22.24 10.10 1.84
CA ASP A 698 -23.49 10.26 2.59
C ASP A 698 -23.82 11.74 2.76
N PHE A 699 -22.82 12.58 3.06
CA PHE A 699 -23.03 14.01 3.23
C PHE A 699 -23.40 14.70 1.91
N ILE A 700 -22.74 14.33 0.80
CA ILE A 700 -23.09 14.82 -0.54
C ILE A 700 -24.52 14.42 -0.93
N VAL A 701 -24.95 13.19 -0.63
CA VAL A 701 -26.33 12.75 -0.86
C VAL A 701 -27.34 13.58 -0.08
N TRP A 702 -27.01 13.99 1.16
CA TRP A 702 -27.89 14.87 1.94
C TRP A 702 -28.02 16.25 1.30
N ILE A 703 -26.91 16.83 0.83
CA ILE A 703 -26.94 18.12 0.10
C ILE A 703 -27.74 17.99 -1.20
N TYR A 704 -27.54 16.91 -1.96
CA TYR A 704 -28.26 16.61 -3.20
C TYR A 704 -29.77 16.50 -3.00
N ARG A 705 -30.22 15.77 -1.97
CA ARG A 705 -31.64 15.69 -1.60
C ARG A 705 -32.19 17.03 -1.12
N ALA A 706 -31.41 17.80 -0.37
CA ALA A 706 -31.80 19.14 0.05
C ALA A 706 -31.97 20.10 -1.13
N ALA A 707 -31.25 19.88 -2.22
CA ALA A 707 -31.39 20.58 -3.50
C ALA A 707 -32.55 20.06 -4.38
N GLY A 708 -33.33 19.08 -3.92
CA GLY A 708 -34.46 18.52 -4.66
C GLY A 708 -34.10 17.37 -5.61
N SER A 709 -32.92 16.76 -5.43
CA SER A 709 -32.39 15.69 -6.29
C SER A 709 -32.43 16.02 -7.79
N PRO A 710 -31.70 17.05 -8.24
CA PRO A 710 -31.68 17.47 -9.64
C PRO A 710 -31.26 16.34 -10.60
N LYS A 711 -31.84 16.32 -11.79
CA LYS A 711 -31.51 15.31 -12.81
C LYS A 711 -30.04 15.41 -13.23
N VAL A 712 -29.38 14.26 -13.32
CA VAL A 712 -28.00 14.12 -13.78
C VAL A 712 -27.99 13.56 -15.19
N ASP A 713 -27.32 14.26 -16.10
CA ASP A 713 -27.25 13.87 -17.52
C ASP A 713 -25.97 13.05 -17.84
N ALA A 714 -24.94 13.12 -16.99
CA ALA A 714 -23.71 12.33 -17.12
C ALA A 714 -23.08 12.03 -15.74
N GLN A 715 -22.44 10.86 -15.60
CA GLN A 715 -21.75 10.49 -14.35
C GLN A 715 -20.43 11.25 -14.19
N SER A 716 -19.97 11.43 -12.94
CA SER A 716 -18.68 12.04 -12.63
C SER A 716 -17.50 11.26 -13.21
N SER A 717 -16.40 11.94 -13.50
CA SER A 717 -15.15 11.34 -13.98
C SER A 717 -14.22 10.80 -12.88
N PHE A 718 -14.67 10.74 -11.61
CA PHE A 718 -13.83 10.22 -10.53
C PHE A 718 -13.57 8.71 -10.72
N SER A 719 -12.30 8.30 -10.66
CA SER A 719 -11.88 6.93 -10.99
C SER A 719 -12.45 5.86 -10.05
N ASP A 720 -12.70 6.24 -8.80
CA ASP A 720 -13.26 5.40 -7.74
C ASP A 720 -14.80 5.46 -7.64
N VAL A 721 -15.48 6.12 -8.58
CA VAL A 721 -16.95 6.24 -8.61
C VAL A 721 -17.52 5.56 -9.86
N ASN A 722 -17.82 4.28 -9.73
CA ASN A 722 -18.47 3.50 -10.78
C ASN A 722 -19.45 2.47 -10.19
N ALA A 723 -20.16 1.71 -11.02
CA ALA A 723 -21.16 0.75 -10.56
C ALA A 723 -20.60 -0.40 -9.72
N THR A 724 -19.31 -0.69 -9.82
CA THR A 724 -18.63 -1.73 -9.04
C THR A 724 -18.20 -1.21 -7.67
N THR A 725 -17.59 -0.02 -7.62
CA THR A 725 -17.08 0.57 -6.37
C THR A 725 -18.16 1.29 -5.56
N VAL A 726 -19.13 1.91 -6.23
CA VAL A 726 -20.28 2.59 -5.62
C VAL A 726 -21.56 2.02 -6.21
N PRO A 727 -22.07 0.86 -5.75
CA PRO A 727 -23.21 0.17 -6.39
C PRO A 727 -24.52 0.95 -6.38
N ASN A 728 -24.72 1.87 -5.42
CA ASN A 728 -25.94 2.67 -5.32
C ASN A 728 -25.97 3.79 -6.37
N GLN A 729 -26.96 3.76 -7.28
CA GLN A 729 -27.14 4.76 -8.33
C GLN A 729 -27.35 6.18 -7.78
N GLU A 730 -28.13 6.34 -6.70
CA GLU A 730 -28.39 7.67 -6.10
C GLU A 730 -27.10 8.31 -5.59
N PHE A 731 -26.16 7.49 -5.10
CA PHE A 731 -24.88 7.98 -4.60
C PHE A 731 -24.01 8.48 -5.75
N ARG A 732 -23.96 7.72 -6.85
CA ARG A 732 -23.23 8.15 -8.05
C ARG A 732 -23.84 9.40 -8.68
N ASP A 733 -25.17 9.50 -8.72
CA ASP A 733 -25.88 10.69 -9.20
C ASP A 733 -25.60 11.91 -8.31
N ALA A 734 -25.65 11.76 -6.99
CA ALA A 734 -25.34 12.85 -6.07
C ALA A 734 -23.90 13.35 -6.23
N ILE A 735 -22.93 12.45 -6.40
CA ILE A 735 -21.53 12.80 -6.66
C ILE A 735 -21.39 13.52 -8.01
N ALA A 736 -22.03 13.00 -9.06
CA ALA A 736 -21.99 13.59 -10.40
C ALA A 736 -22.58 15.01 -10.43
N TRP A 737 -23.75 15.19 -9.80
CA TRP A 737 -24.35 16.51 -9.62
C TRP A 737 -23.42 17.44 -8.85
N ALA A 738 -22.91 17.01 -7.69
CA ALA A 738 -22.04 17.83 -6.86
C ALA A 738 -20.73 18.22 -7.57
N ALA A 739 -20.19 17.36 -8.44
CA ALA A 739 -19.04 17.67 -9.28
C ALA A 739 -19.40 18.71 -10.36
N SER A 740 -20.56 18.55 -11.01
CA SER A 740 -21.03 19.48 -12.06
C SER A 740 -21.31 20.90 -11.53
N GLU A 741 -21.79 21.00 -10.30
CA GLU A 741 -22.04 22.28 -9.61
C GLU A 741 -20.79 22.84 -8.89
N GLY A 742 -19.66 22.15 -8.96
CA GLY A 742 -18.41 22.56 -8.31
C GLY A 742 -18.43 22.50 -6.77
N ILE A 743 -19.40 21.78 -6.19
CA ILE A 743 -19.53 21.53 -4.75
C ILE A 743 -18.39 20.63 -4.27
N THR A 744 -18.06 19.59 -5.04
CA THR A 744 -16.87 18.76 -4.84
C THR A 744 -15.91 18.88 -6.02
N LYS A 745 -14.61 18.81 -5.72
CA LYS A 745 -13.53 18.77 -6.73
C LYS A 745 -12.78 17.44 -6.74
N GLY A 746 -13.11 16.52 -5.84
CA GLY A 746 -12.31 15.33 -5.56
C GLY A 746 -10.94 15.65 -4.97
N TYR A 747 -10.08 14.65 -4.94
CA TYR A 747 -8.66 14.76 -4.60
C TYR A 747 -7.83 14.98 -5.88
N ALA A 748 -6.58 15.40 -5.70
CA ALA A 748 -5.67 15.70 -6.80
C ALA A 748 -5.33 14.48 -7.68
N ASP A 749 -5.48 13.27 -7.14
CA ASP A 749 -5.30 11.99 -7.83
C ASP A 749 -6.50 11.59 -8.71
N GLY A 750 -7.54 12.42 -8.77
CA GLY A 750 -8.75 12.16 -9.55
C GLY A 750 -9.78 11.26 -8.86
N THR A 751 -9.64 10.99 -7.56
CA THR A 751 -10.61 10.21 -6.76
C THR A 751 -11.58 11.10 -5.97
N PHE A 752 -12.68 10.52 -5.47
CA PHE A 752 -13.62 11.18 -4.55
C PHE A 752 -13.52 10.68 -3.10
N ALA A 753 -13.06 9.43 -2.92
CA ALA A 753 -13.06 8.64 -1.68
C ALA A 753 -14.45 8.55 -1.03
N PRO A 754 -15.45 7.92 -1.68
CA PRO A 754 -16.86 8.00 -1.28
C PRO A 754 -17.12 7.56 0.16
N TYR A 755 -16.47 6.49 0.61
CA TYR A 755 -16.71 5.90 1.93
C TYR A 755 -15.74 6.38 3.02
N ALA A 756 -14.80 7.27 2.68
CA ALA A 756 -13.93 7.88 3.68
C ALA A 756 -14.75 8.79 4.61
N PRO A 757 -14.44 8.83 5.93
CA PRO A 757 -15.04 9.80 6.83
C PRO A 757 -14.72 11.23 6.42
N ILE A 758 -15.67 12.16 6.58
CA ILE A 758 -15.47 13.57 6.24
C ILE A 758 -14.98 14.38 7.44
N ALA A 759 -13.97 15.23 7.24
CA ALA A 759 -13.50 16.19 8.24
C ALA A 759 -14.48 17.38 8.38
N ARG A 760 -14.49 18.05 9.54
CA ARG A 760 -15.36 19.22 9.80
C ARG A 760 -15.16 20.35 8.82
N GLN A 761 -13.91 20.66 8.48
CA GLN A 761 -13.60 21.71 7.51
C GLN A 761 -14.10 21.36 6.10
N ASP A 762 -13.97 20.11 5.68
CA ASP A 762 -14.44 19.63 4.38
C ASP A 762 -15.97 19.66 4.28
N ALA A 763 -16.67 19.24 5.33
CA ALA A 763 -18.13 19.28 5.39
C ALA A 763 -18.65 20.72 5.23
N VAL A 764 -18.03 21.68 5.94
CA VAL A 764 -18.38 23.09 5.81
C VAL A 764 -17.99 23.65 4.44
N ALA A 765 -16.87 23.22 3.86
CA ALA A 765 -16.47 23.64 2.52
C ALA A 765 -17.46 23.19 1.44
N PHE A 766 -18.05 21.99 1.56
CA PHE A 766 -19.13 21.56 0.66
C PHE A 766 -20.37 22.44 0.79
N LEU A 767 -20.80 22.75 2.02
CA LEU A 767 -21.94 23.64 2.24
C LEU A 767 -21.68 25.06 1.72
N TYR A 768 -20.47 25.57 1.93
CA TYR A 768 -20.06 26.88 1.43
C TYR A 768 -20.11 26.94 -0.10
N ARG A 769 -19.52 25.95 -0.80
CA ARG A 769 -19.60 25.90 -2.26
C ARG A 769 -21.03 25.71 -2.77
N ALA A 770 -21.83 24.88 -2.10
CA ALA A 770 -23.24 24.70 -2.42
C ALA A 770 -24.10 25.96 -2.20
N SER A 771 -23.63 26.91 -1.38
CA SER A 771 -24.30 28.21 -1.24
C SER A 771 -24.12 29.11 -2.46
N GLY A 772 -23.03 28.92 -3.22
CA GLY A 772 -22.64 29.80 -4.32
C GLY A 772 -22.20 31.20 -3.87
N GLU A 773 -22.06 31.44 -2.57
CA GLU A 773 -21.67 32.72 -2.02
C GLU A 773 -20.15 32.94 -2.07
N LYS A 774 -19.75 34.21 -1.99
CA LYS A 774 -18.37 34.62 -1.72
C LYS A 774 -18.34 35.35 -0.39
N TYR A 775 -17.44 34.96 0.50
CA TYR A 775 -17.37 35.48 1.86
C TYR A 775 -16.07 36.23 2.08
N ASN A 776 -16.18 37.45 2.59
CA ASN A 776 -15.00 38.22 2.97
C ASN A 776 -14.72 37.97 4.45
N GLU A 777 -13.60 37.32 4.74
CA GLU A 777 -13.19 36.93 6.09
C GLU A 777 -13.03 38.11 7.05
N SER A 778 -12.84 39.34 6.54
CA SER A 778 -12.83 40.54 7.37
C SER A 778 -14.16 40.83 8.07
N TYR A 779 -15.26 40.23 7.62
CA TYR A 779 -16.59 40.34 8.21
C TYR A 779 -16.83 39.32 9.34
N ALA A 780 -15.88 38.42 9.62
CA ALA A 780 -16.01 37.42 10.67
C ALA A 780 -16.02 38.06 12.06
N ASP A 781 -17.21 38.09 12.65
CA ASP A 781 -17.50 38.50 14.03
C ASP A 781 -17.27 37.37 15.04
N VAL A 782 -17.35 36.12 14.58
CA VAL A 782 -17.01 34.92 15.36
C VAL A 782 -15.68 34.34 14.86
N LYS A 783 -14.70 34.21 15.76
CA LYS A 783 -13.38 33.64 15.46
C LYS A 783 -13.08 32.43 16.33
N PHE A 784 -12.50 31.40 15.72
CA PHE A 784 -11.99 30.22 16.43
C PHE A 784 -10.47 30.34 16.56
N ALA A 785 -9.93 29.90 17.70
CA ALA A 785 -8.50 30.05 18.01
C ALA A 785 -7.58 29.21 17.11
N ASP A 786 -8.12 28.17 16.48
CA ASP A 786 -7.47 27.24 15.58
C ASP A 786 -7.79 27.52 14.10
N VAL A 787 -8.36 28.70 13.78
CA VAL A 787 -8.68 29.11 12.40
C VAL A 787 -7.98 30.42 12.08
N THR A 788 -7.01 30.36 11.16
CA THR A 788 -6.27 31.52 10.68
C THR A 788 -6.88 32.02 9.38
N ALA A 789 -7.21 33.32 9.32
CA ALA A 789 -7.77 33.93 8.11
C ALA A 789 -6.77 33.87 6.94
N GLY A 790 -7.26 33.53 5.74
CA GLY A 790 -6.45 33.33 4.53
C GLY A 790 -5.78 31.97 4.39
N ASP A 791 -5.95 31.06 5.36
CA ASP A 791 -5.53 29.66 5.22
C ASP A 791 -6.51 28.89 4.31
N SER A 792 -6.22 28.91 3.01
CA SER A 792 -7.05 28.25 2.00
C SER A 792 -6.95 26.72 2.08
N ALA A 793 -5.83 26.17 2.56
CA ALA A 793 -5.61 24.73 2.70
C ALA A 793 -6.57 24.12 3.74
N ASN A 794 -6.85 24.83 4.83
CA ASN A 794 -7.82 24.42 5.85
C ASN A 794 -9.20 25.07 5.71
N HIS A 795 -9.51 25.61 4.53
CA HIS A 795 -10.83 26.16 4.18
C HIS A 795 -11.30 27.27 5.12
N SER A 796 -10.39 28.11 5.63
CA SER A 796 -10.68 29.19 6.59
C SER A 796 -11.85 30.10 6.16
N GLU A 797 -11.93 30.46 4.88
CA GLU A 797 -13.05 31.22 4.30
C GLU A 797 -14.41 30.55 4.57
N ALA A 798 -14.53 29.25 4.29
CA ALA A 798 -15.75 28.48 4.49
C ALA A 798 -16.09 28.35 5.97
N VAL A 799 -15.09 28.13 6.81
CA VAL A 799 -15.26 27.98 8.26
C VAL A 799 -15.76 29.29 8.88
N LEU A 800 -15.18 30.43 8.49
CA LEU A 800 -15.57 31.75 8.98
C LEU A 800 -16.93 32.19 8.43
N TRP A 801 -17.25 31.85 7.18
CA TRP A 801 -18.61 32.00 6.62
C TRP A 801 -19.64 31.24 7.46
N ALA A 802 -19.37 29.98 7.77
CA ALA A 802 -20.29 29.15 8.56
C ALA A 802 -20.42 29.65 10.00
N ALA A 803 -19.35 30.20 10.57
CA ALA A 803 -19.38 30.81 11.90
C ALA A 803 -20.28 32.06 11.93
N HIS A 804 -20.10 32.95 10.94
CA HIS A 804 -20.85 34.19 10.81
C HIS A 804 -22.37 33.97 10.71
N TYR A 805 -22.79 32.94 9.97
CA TYR A 805 -24.21 32.59 9.83
C TYR A 805 -24.74 31.64 10.91
N GLY A 806 -23.95 31.34 11.95
CA GLY A 806 -24.37 30.46 13.06
C GLY A 806 -24.53 28.98 12.68
N ILE A 807 -24.03 28.58 11.52
CA ILE A 807 -24.01 27.19 11.04
C ILE A 807 -23.01 26.41 11.88
N ALA A 808 -21.77 26.91 11.98
CA ALA A 808 -20.71 26.35 12.80
C ALA A 808 -20.58 27.11 14.13
N LYS A 809 -20.93 26.45 15.24
CA LYS A 809 -20.86 27.04 16.59
C LYS A 809 -19.52 26.77 17.31
N GLY A 810 -18.72 25.83 16.81
CA GLY A 810 -17.46 25.39 17.43
C GLY A 810 -17.64 24.65 18.76
N TYR A 811 -16.51 24.28 19.36
CA TYR A 811 -16.43 23.71 20.70
C TYR A 811 -16.15 24.83 21.71
N SER A 812 -16.99 24.91 22.75
CA SER A 812 -16.82 25.86 23.86
C SER A 812 -15.78 25.37 24.86
N GLY A 813 -14.85 26.23 25.26
CA GLY A 813 -13.79 25.94 26.24
C GLY A 813 -13.15 27.21 26.80
N SER A 814 -11.95 27.11 27.38
CA SER A 814 -11.16 28.30 27.79
C SER A 814 -10.76 29.18 26.61
N VAL A 815 -10.71 28.60 25.40
CA VAL A 815 -10.67 29.31 24.12
C VAL A 815 -11.58 28.53 23.15
N ASN A 816 -12.43 29.23 22.38
CA ASN A 816 -13.31 28.58 21.41
C ASN A 816 -12.51 28.03 20.22
N ARG A 817 -12.79 26.79 19.80
CA ARG A 817 -12.10 26.12 18.69
C ARG A 817 -13.09 25.51 17.70
N PHE A 818 -12.72 25.41 16.43
CA PHE A 818 -13.51 24.76 15.39
C PHE A 818 -13.26 23.25 15.30
N GLY A 819 -11.99 22.85 15.42
CA GLY A 819 -11.51 21.47 15.28
C GLY A 819 -11.57 20.96 13.85
N GLY A 820 -11.00 21.69 12.88
CA GLY A 820 -11.21 21.46 11.44
C GLY A 820 -10.93 20.04 10.95
N LEU A 821 -9.88 19.40 11.48
CA LEU A 821 -9.47 18.04 11.13
C LEU A 821 -10.26 16.93 11.86
N ASN A 822 -11.11 17.28 12.83
CA ASN A 822 -11.93 16.27 13.50
C ASN A 822 -12.94 15.67 12.51
N ILE A 823 -13.14 14.36 12.60
CA ILE A 823 -14.17 13.67 11.82
C ILE A 823 -15.56 14.14 12.26
N VAL A 824 -16.40 14.48 11.28
CA VAL A 824 -17.81 14.81 11.50
C VAL A 824 -18.62 13.56 11.74
N VAL A 825 -19.54 13.69 12.70
CA VAL A 825 -20.47 12.62 13.09
C VAL A 825 -21.88 12.98 12.65
N ARG A 826 -22.76 11.99 12.46
CA ARG A 826 -24.04 12.15 11.74
C ARG A 826 -24.94 13.25 12.28
N GLN A 827 -25.03 13.41 13.59
CA GLN A 827 -25.82 14.47 14.22
C GLN A 827 -25.21 15.87 14.03
N ASP A 828 -23.89 15.99 13.99
CA ASP A 828 -23.20 17.27 13.76
C ASP A 828 -23.32 17.68 12.28
N ALA A 829 -23.20 16.72 11.36
CA ALA A 829 -23.49 16.93 9.94
C ALA A 829 -24.94 17.37 9.72
N ALA A 830 -25.89 16.71 10.39
CA ALA A 830 -27.30 17.07 10.32
C ALA A 830 -27.52 18.49 10.85
N ALA A 831 -26.87 18.86 11.95
CA ALA A 831 -26.94 20.21 12.49
C ALA A 831 -26.35 21.26 11.52
N PHE A 832 -25.21 21.00 10.88
CA PHE A 832 -24.64 21.91 9.88
C PHE A 832 -25.58 22.10 8.69
N LEU A 833 -26.11 21.01 8.12
CA LEU A 833 -27.00 21.11 6.96
C LEU A 833 -28.33 21.78 7.34
N ALA A 834 -28.95 21.40 8.45
CA ALA A 834 -30.21 21.99 8.90
C ALA A 834 -30.08 23.51 9.11
N ARG A 835 -29.03 23.95 9.80
CA ARG A 835 -28.77 25.38 10.04
C ARG A 835 -28.46 26.13 8.75
N THR A 836 -27.81 25.49 7.79
CA THR A 836 -27.59 26.08 6.45
C THR A 836 -28.92 26.31 5.72
N LEU A 837 -29.85 25.36 5.81
CA LEU A 837 -31.19 25.49 5.25
C LEU A 837 -32.01 26.55 5.98
N ASP A 838 -31.95 26.59 7.30
CA ASP A 838 -32.68 27.57 8.13
C ASP A 838 -32.14 28.99 7.92
N ALA A 839 -30.84 29.14 7.65
CA ALA A 839 -30.24 30.41 7.25
C ALA A 839 -30.61 30.83 5.81
N GLY A 840 -31.27 29.96 5.04
CA GLY A 840 -31.66 30.20 3.65
C GLY A 840 -30.48 30.27 2.69
N ARG A 841 -29.37 29.58 2.98
CA ARG A 841 -28.09 29.72 2.30
C ARG A 841 -27.73 28.57 1.35
N LEU A 842 -28.62 27.61 1.13
CA LEU A 842 -28.45 26.66 0.03
C LEU A 842 -29.06 27.26 -1.24
N HIS A 843 -28.30 27.37 -2.34
CA HIS A 843 -28.78 28.02 -3.56
C HIS A 843 -30.07 27.36 -4.08
N ARG A 844 -31.09 28.18 -4.39
CA ARG A 844 -32.50 27.77 -4.52
C ARG A 844 -32.83 27.17 -5.89
N GLN A 845 -33.30 25.93 -5.90
CA GLN A 845 -34.62 25.60 -6.47
C GLN A 845 -35.52 24.97 -5.39
N VAL A 846 -35.70 25.66 -4.26
CA VAL A 846 -36.74 25.36 -3.26
C VAL A 846 -37.81 26.45 -3.29
N SER A 847 -38.60 26.52 -4.36
CA SER A 847 -39.76 27.42 -4.44
C SER A 847 -41.09 26.78 -4.02
N ASP A 848 -41.16 25.51 -3.58
CA ASP A 848 -42.47 24.86 -3.31
C ASP A 848 -42.64 24.09 -1.98
N LEU A 849 -41.75 24.21 -0.99
CA LEU A 849 -41.89 23.45 0.29
C LEU A 849 -42.33 24.28 1.51
N THR A 850 -42.92 25.46 1.30
CA THR A 850 -43.51 26.28 2.41
C THR A 850 -44.97 26.64 2.18
N ARG A 851 -45.77 25.70 1.66
CA ARG A 851 -47.23 25.82 1.66
C ARG A 851 -47.93 24.57 2.18
#